data_AF-A0A954EBJ8-F1
#
_entry.id   AF-A0A954EBJ8-F1
#
_cell.length_a   1.000
_cell.length_b   1.000
_cell.length_c   1.000
_cell.angle_alpha   90.00
_cell.angle_beta   90.00
_cell.angle_gamma   90.00
#
_symmetry.space_group_name_H-M   'P 1'
#
loop_
_entity.id
_entity.type
_entity.pdbx_description
1 polymer ?
#
loop_
_entity_poly.entity_id
_entity_poly.type
_entity_poly.pdbx_seq_one_letter_code
_entity_poly.pdbx_strand_id
1 'polypeptide(L)'
;STPEDLANTVVAWRNGVPLRLGDVADVQIGSPPPIGDAVINSQMGIMLIVEKQPWANTLDVTRNVEAAMEDLKPALKGVNVDTTIFRPATFIERALDNLMHSLLIGCVLVIIVLCLFLFDWRAALISSTAIPLSLITAVMILYYRGGTINTMVLAGLIIALGEVVDDAIIDVENIQRRLRLNRLLEKPKSTFQVVLDASLEVRSAVVYASIIVVLTLVPVFFLEGLAGSFFRPLAASYVLAILASLAVALTVTPAMSLLLLPASAREHRDAPLVRILKSIYGSTLPFLIRHFSVAVLVVGLLFTGAAMSVPFLGEELLPKFKETDFLMHWVEKPGIGIEPMNRISIRASEEMMAVPGVRNFGAHIGRAEVADEVVGPNFTELWISIDEDVDYDETVAAVQEIVDGYPGLYRDLLTYLTERIKEVLTGASGAVVVRIYGPNLDELRATAEDVKHVMEGIDGVSGLKVEQQVLVPQIVVRIRSEDAMAFGLTPGDISTATATLVNGTQVGEIFEDQKIFRVVVWGEEPVRRDVDALRRLMIDTPSGAQVALGDVADLTIEPAPNVITREGSSRKIDVYCNVSGRDLSSVATEIESAVKSQVDFGQGYHPVFLGEYAEATAARQRIMLLSIFSAIAIFLLLYADFQAIRPAFLIFLTLPFALVGGIAGAFLCGGVISLGSLIGFVTVLGVAARNGIMMIDHYRHLQQEEGVAFGPELIVQGASERLAPVLMTALTTGLALVPIIIGGNIPGHEIEFPMAFVILGGLTTSTLLNLLVVPTFYYWLMKPSENASIVRA
;
A
#
# COMPACT_ATOMS: atom_id res chain seq x y z
N SER A 1 -45.93 24.04 12.85
CA SER A 1 -46.60 25.25 12.36
C SER A 1 -46.61 25.18 10.85
N THR A 2 -47.77 25.35 10.22
CA THR A 2 -47.90 25.26 8.76
C THR A 2 -47.49 26.57 8.09
N PRO A 3 -47.22 26.57 6.76
CA PRO A 3 -47.02 27.80 5.99
C PRO A 3 -48.19 28.80 6.14
N GLU A 4 -49.42 28.30 6.23
CA GLU A 4 -50.61 29.12 6.47
C GLU A 4 -50.58 29.81 7.85
N ASP A 5 -50.09 29.12 8.89
CA ASP A 5 -49.94 29.70 10.22
C ASP A 5 -48.91 30.85 10.20
N LEU A 6 -47.79 30.65 9.52
CA LEU A 6 -46.77 31.69 9.33
C LEU A 6 -47.31 32.88 8.53
N ALA A 7 -48.02 32.61 7.43
CA ALA A 7 -48.64 33.65 6.61
C ALA A 7 -49.61 34.54 7.39
N ASN A 8 -50.25 34.00 8.43
CA ASN A 8 -51.16 34.76 9.29
C ASN A 8 -50.47 35.63 10.37
N THR A 9 -49.15 35.57 10.48
CA THR A 9 -48.39 36.38 11.45
C THR A 9 -48.52 37.87 11.13
N VAL A 10 -48.84 38.67 12.14
CA VAL A 10 -48.98 40.12 11.98
C VAL A 10 -47.59 40.77 11.92
N VAL A 11 -47.27 41.42 10.81
CA VAL A 11 -45.99 42.13 10.61
C VAL A 11 -46.09 43.62 10.92
N ALA A 12 -47.27 44.22 10.76
CA ALA A 12 -47.54 45.60 11.13
C ALA A 12 -49.01 45.82 11.47
N TRP A 13 -49.31 46.84 12.28
CA TRP A 13 -50.68 47.28 12.56
C TRP A 13 -50.85 48.74 12.13
N ARG A 14 -51.66 49.00 11.11
CA ARG A 14 -51.86 50.35 10.56
C ARG A 14 -53.35 50.63 10.37
N ASN A 15 -53.79 51.82 10.79
CA ASN A 15 -55.18 52.29 10.59
C ASN A 15 -56.27 51.32 11.09
N GLY A 16 -56.00 50.54 12.15
CA GLY A 16 -56.96 49.59 12.71
C GLY A 16 -57.05 48.24 11.99
N VAL A 17 -56.16 47.99 11.01
CA VAL A 17 -56.09 46.72 10.25
C VAL A 17 -54.71 46.07 10.47
N PRO A 18 -54.65 44.76 10.80
CA PRO A 18 -53.40 44.02 10.80
C PRO A 18 -52.92 43.78 9.36
N LEU A 19 -51.67 44.09 9.08
CA LEU A 19 -50.96 43.61 7.89
C LEU A 19 -50.28 42.28 8.25
N ARG A 20 -50.63 41.21 7.54
CA ARG A 20 -50.10 39.86 7.75
C ARG A 20 -48.90 39.60 6.86
N LEU A 21 -48.10 38.59 7.19
CA LEU A 21 -46.95 38.19 6.38
C LEU A 21 -47.38 37.76 4.97
N GLY A 22 -48.48 37.02 4.86
CA GLY A 22 -49.05 36.60 3.58
C GLY A 22 -49.57 37.74 2.69
N ASP A 23 -49.74 38.95 3.24
CA ASP A 23 -50.12 40.13 2.46
C ASP A 23 -48.92 40.75 1.72
N VAL A 24 -47.68 40.40 2.12
CA VAL A 24 -46.43 41.02 1.63
C VAL A 24 -45.40 40.02 1.11
N ALA A 25 -45.59 38.72 1.36
CA ALA A 25 -44.69 37.65 0.93
C ALA A 25 -45.45 36.35 0.67
N ASP A 26 -44.93 35.53 -0.24
CA ASP A 26 -45.40 34.16 -0.42
C ASP A 26 -44.70 33.23 0.57
N VAL A 27 -45.49 32.43 1.30
CA VAL A 27 -44.99 31.53 2.35
C VAL A 27 -45.22 30.10 1.89
N GLN A 28 -44.14 29.47 1.43
CA GLN A 28 -44.17 28.12 0.89
C GLN A 28 -43.06 27.25 1.49
N ILE A 29 -43.28 25.93 1.47
CA ILE A 29 -42.23 24.95 1.75
C ILE A 29 -41.39 24.82 0.49
N GLY A 30 -40.10 25.15 0.59
CA GLY A 30 -39.14 25.04 -0.50
C GLY A 30 -37.88 24.28 -0.08
N SER A 31 -36.94 24.16 -1.01
CA SER A 31 -35.60 23.62 -0.77
C SER A 31 -34.55 24.71 -0.95
N PRO A 32 -33.39 24.60 -0.28
CA PRO A 32 -32.23 25.43 -0.64
C PRO A 32 -31.78 25.13 -2.08
N PRO A 33 -31.04 26.04 -2.72
CA PRO A 33 -30.38 25.79 -3.99
C PRO A 33 -29.50 24.55 -3.87
N PRO A 34 -29.55 23.63 -4.83
CA PRO A 34 -28.72 22.45 -4.79
C PRO A 34 -27.24 22.86 -4.87
N ILE A 35 -26.45 22.30 -3.96
CA ILE A 35 -24.99 22.39 -3.96
C ILE A 35 -24.34 21.12 -4.54
N GLY A 36 -25.17 20.14 -4.88
CA GLY A 36 -24.83 18.90 -5.53
C GLY A 36 -26.07 18.13 -5.94
N ASP A 37 -25.87 17.03 -6.66
CA ASP A 37 -26.92 16.13 -7.15
C ASP A 37 -26.35 14.72 -7.36
N ALA A 38 -27.18 13.71 -7.63
CA ALA A 38 -26.70 12.35 -7.86
C ALA A 38 -27.43 11.63 -9.01
N VAL A 39 -26.66 10.86 -9.77
CA VAL A 39 -27.14 9.98 -10.84
C VAL A 39 -26.83 8.54 -10.47
N ILE A 40 -27.83 7.66 -10.55
CA ILE A 40 -27.72 6.23 -10.23
C ILE A 40 -28.30 5.46 -11.41
N ASN A 41 -27.50 4.61 -12.04
CA ASN A 41 -27.91 3.75 -13.17
C ASN A 41 -28.78 4.50 -14.22
N SER A 42 -28.25 5.61 -14.73
CA SER A 42 -28.85 6.48 -15.76
C SER A 42 -30.08 7.27 -15.32
N GLN A 43 -30.41 7.31 -14.02
CA GLN A 43 -31.55 8.05 -13.48
C GLN A 43 -31.12 8.96 -12.33
N MET A 44 -31.88 10.02 -12.09
CA MET A 44 -31.67 10.85 -10.89
C MET A 44 -32.00 10.03 -9.65
N GLY A 45 -31.15 10.11 -8.62
CA GLY A 45 -31.29 9.31 -7.42
C GLY A 45 -30.78 10.02 -6.16
N ILE A 46 -30.92 9.36 -5.01
CA ILE A 46 -30.36 9.82 -3.75
C ILE A 46 -29.19 8.90 -3.43
N MET A 47 -27.98 9.47 -3.39
CA MET A 47 -26.78 8.75 -2.98
C MET A 47 -26.48 9.05 -1.51
N LEU A 48 -26.30 8.00 -0.71
CA LEU A 48 -25.85 8.10 0.68
C LEU A 48 -24.42 7.58 0.77
N ILE A 49 -23.48 8.49 0.99
CA ILE A 49 -22.07 8.16 1.20
C ILE A 49 -21.86 7.95 2.70
N VAL A 50 -21.28 6.81 3.08
CA VAL A 50 -21.00 6.47 4.47
C VAL A 50 -19.50 6.45 4.69
N GLU A 51 -19.01 7.45 5.42
CA GLU A 51 -17.61 7.52 5.80
C GLU A 51 -17.37 6.80 7.12
N LYS A 52 -16.30 6.00 7.16
CA LYS A 52 -15.83 5.39 8.40
C LYS A 52 -14.96 6.39 9.17
N GLN A 53 -15.03 6.35 10.50
CA GLN A 53 -14.03 7.02 11.33
C GLN A 53 -12.63 6.47 11.03
N PRO A 54 -11.54 7.27 11.16
CA PRO A 54 -10.20 6.88 10.71
C PRO A 54 -9.75 5.49 11.18
N TRP A 55 -10.06 5.14 12.43
CA TRP A 55 -9.64 3.90 13.09
C TRP A 55 -10.69 2.77 13.05
N ALA A 56 -11.86 3.01 12.47
CA ALA A 56 -12.91 2.01 12.40
C ALA A 56 -12.58 0.93 11.36
N ASN A 57 -12.96 -0.31 11.66
CA ASN A 57 -12.81 -1.45 10.76
C ASN A 57 -13.84 -1.36 9.63
N THR A 58 -13.37 -1.34 8.38
CA THR A 58 -14.21 -1.25 7.18
C THR A 58 -15.22 -2.38 7.08
N LEU A 59 -14.84 -3.63 7.43
CA LEU A 59 -15.74 -4.78 7.37
C LEU A 59 -16.87 -4.66 8.40
N ASP A 60 -16.53 -4.26 9.63
CA ASP A 60 -17.52 -4.11 10.71
C ASP A 60 -18.49 -2.95 10.41
N VAL A 61 -17.96 -1.83 9.91
CA VAL A 61 -18.79 -0.68 9.49
C VAL A 61 -19.74 -1.09 8.37
N THR A 62 -19.24 -1.78 7.34
CA THR A 62 -20.06 -2.21 6.20
C THR A 62 -21.20 -3.13 6.66
N ARG A 63 -20.90 -4.15 7.48
CA ARG A 63 -21.92 -5.07 8.02
C ARG A 63 -22.97 -4.36 8.86
N ASN A 64 -22.56 -3.41 9.69
CA ASN A 64 -23.49 -2.64 10.52
C ASN A 64 -24.37 -1.71 9.69
N VAL A 65 -23.84 -1.11 8.63
CA VAL A 65 -24.61 -0.28 7.69
C VAL A 65 -25.61 -1.14 6.92
N GLU A 66 -25.19 -2.28 6.35
CA GLU A 66 -26.08 -3.22 5.66
C GLU A 66 -27.20 -3.73 6.56
N ALA A 67 -26.88 -4.08 7.82
CA ALA A 67 -27.87 -4.48 8.81
C ALA A 67 -28.87 -3.35 9.11
N ALA A 68 -28.38 -2.13 9.31
CA ALA A 68 -29.25 -0.97 9.55
C ALA A 68 -30.16 -0.66 8.35
N MET A 69 -29.66 -0.81 7.11
CA MET A 69 -30.46 -0.61 5.90
C MET A 69 -31.54 -1.69 5.75
N GLU A 70 -31.25 -2.94 6.09
CA GLU A 70 -32.26 -4.01 6.06
C GLU A 70 -33.32 -3.79 7.15
N ASP A 71 -32.93 -3.33 8.34
CA ASP A 71 -33.87 -2.95 9.41
C ASP A 71 -34.80 -1.79 9.01
N LEU A 72 -34.31 -0.84 8.20
CA LEU A 72 -35.09 0.31 7.70
C LEU A 72 -36.00 -0.04 6.51
N LYS A 73 -35.69 -1.09 5.75
CA LYS A 73 -36.40 -1.48 4.52
C LYS A 73 -37.92 -1.59 4.65
N PRO A 74 -38.52 -2.11 5.75
CA PRO A 74 -39.98 -2.14 5.90
C PRO A 74 -40.64 -0.76 5.95
N ALA A 75 -39.90 0.27 6.40
CA ALA A 75 -40.36 1.65 6.46
C ALA A 75 -40.19 2.39 5.12
N LEU A 76 -39.24 1.96 4.28
CA LEU A 76 -38.91 2.56 2.99
C LEU A 76 -39.75 2.01 1.83
N LYS A 77 -41.08 1.94 2.00
CA LYS A 77 -41.97 1.45 0.94
C LYS A 77 -41.94 2.38 -0.28
N GLY A 78 -41.65 1.83 -1.46
CA GLY A 78 -41.57 2.58 -2.72
C GLY A 78 -40.19 3.16 -3.03
N VAL A 79 -39.18 2.88 -2.21
CA VAL A 79 -37.78 3.24 -2.46
C VAL A 79 -37.00 1.97 -2.77
N ASN A 80 -36.25 1.96 -3.87
CA ASN A 80 -35.27 0.90 -4.15
C ASN A 80 -33.92 1.32 -3.58
N VAL A 81 -33.35 0.49 -2.70
CA VAL A 81 -32.06 0.75 -2.07
C VAL A 81 -31.05 -0.24 -2.63
N ASP A 82 -29.98 0.29 -3.22
CA ASP A 82 -28.85 -0.51 -3.70
C ASP A 82 -27.62 -0.16 -2.86
N THR A 83 -27.19 -1.09 -2.01
CA THR A 83 -25.98 -0.94 -1.16
C THR A 83 -24.71 -1.40 -1.87
N THR A 84 -24.80 -1.82 -3.14
CA THR A 84 -23.69 -2.42 -3.90
C THR A 84 -23.01 -1.44 -4.85
N ILE A 85 -23.52 -0.20 -4.98
CA ILE A 85 -22.94 0.85 -5.84
C ILE A 85 -21.45 1.03 -5.56
N PHE A 86 -21.06 0.96 -4.29
CA PHE A 86 -19.67 1.01 -3.89
C PHE A 86 -19.47 0.31 -2.55
N ARG A 87 -18.64 -0.74 -2.52
CA ARG A 87 -18.44 -1.56 -1.31
C ARG A 87 -16.98 -2.03 -1.18
N PRO A 88 -16.08 -1.21 -0.60
CA PRO A 88 -14.66 -1.57 -0.40
C PRO A 88 -14.42 -2.85 0.40
N ALA A 89 -15.37 -3.23 1.25
CA ALA A 89 -15.32 -4.49 2.01
C ALA A 89 -15.18 -5.72 1.09
N THR A 90 -15.74 -5.65 -0.12
CA THR A 90 -15.70 -6.73 -1.10
C THR A 90 -14.27 -7.08 -1.50
N PHE A 91 -13.44 -6.07 -1.79
CA PHE A 91 -12.02 -6.28 -2.08
C PHE A 91 -11.28 -6.88 -0.88
N ILE A 92 -11.55 -6.39 0.33
CA ILE A 92 -10.92 -6.89 1.56
C ILE A 92 -11.27 -8.37 1.80
N GLU A 93 -12.55 -8.74 1.67
CA GLU A 93 -13.02 -10.12 1.85
C GLU A 93 -12.32 -11.06 0.85
N ARG A 94 -12.28 -10.70 -0.44
CA ARG A 94 -11.56 -11.49 -1.45
C ARG A 94 -10.07 -11.58 -1.20
N ALA A 95 -9.43 -10.48 -0.86
CA ALA A 95 -8.00 -10.44 -0.61
C ALA A 95 -7.60 -11.36 0.57
N LEU A 96 -8.40 -11.35 1.64
CA LEU A 96 -8.22 -12.25 2.78
C LEU A 96 -8.48 -13.71 2.40
N ASP A 97 -9.52 -13.99 1.63
CA ASP A 97 -9.87 -15.35 1.20
C ASP A 97 -8.80 -15.95 0.28
N ASN A 98 -8.31 -15.19 -0.71
CA ASN A 98 -7.24 -15.60 -1.61
C ASN A 98 -5.94 -15.89 -0.85
N LEU A 99 -5.52 -14.98 0.04
CA LEU A 99 -4.33 -15.18 0.86
C LEU A 99 -4.48 -16.36 1.83
N MET A 100 -5.64 -16.54 2.45
CA MET A 100 -5.91 -17.69 3.32
C MET A 100 -5.87 -19.00 2.53
N HIS A 101 -6.43 -19.04 1.31
CA HIS A 101 -6.36 -20.20 0.44
C HIS A 101 -4.91 -20.53 0.05
N SER A 102 -4.14 -19.52 -0.34
CA SER A 102 -2.70 -19.64 -0.63
C SER A 102 -1.91 -20.14 0.58
N LEU A 103 -2.18 -19.61 1.78
CA LEU A 103 -1.55 -20.07 3.03
C LEU A 103 -1.86 -21.54 3.30
N LEU A 104 -3.11 -21.98 3.12
CA LEU A 104 -3.52 -23.37 3.34
C LEU A 104 -2.86 -24.32 2.34
N ILE A 105 -2.85 -23.99 1.05
CA ILE A 105 -2.15 -24.78 0.03
C ILE A 105 -0.65 -24.83 0.35
N GLY A 106 -0.05 -23.68 0.70
CA GLY A 106 1.34 -23.59 1.12
C GLY A 106 1.64 -24.54 2.29
N CYS A 107 0.79 -24.56 3.32
CA CYS A 107 0.93 -25.48 4.46
C CYS A 107 0.94 -26.95 4.02
N VAL A 108 0.02 -27.32 3.12
CA VAL A 108 -0.06 -28.68 2.59
C VAL A 108 1.20 -29.04 1.79
N LEU A 109 1.68 -28.15 0.93
CA LEU A 109 2.90 -28.36 0.15
C LEU A 109 4.13 -28.54 1.05
N VAL A 110 4.25 -27.72 2.10
CA VAL A 110 5.32 -27.85 3.09
C VAL A 110 5.25 -29.22 3.79
N ILE A 111 4.07 -29.65 4.24
CA ILE A 111 3.91 -30.98 4.86
C ILE A 111 4.30 -32.10 3.90
N ILE A 112 3.93 -32.01 2.62
CA ILE A 112 4.33 -32.98 1.59
C ILE A 112 5.86 -33.06 1.49
N VAL A 113 6.56 -31.92 1.44
CA VAL A 113 8.03 -31.88 1.39
C VAL A 113 8.64 -32.55 2.64
N LEU A 114 8.13 -32.23 3.84
CA LEU A 114 8.58 -32.85 5.09
C LEU A 114 8.44 -34.38 5.05
N CYS A 115 7.27 -34.88 4.63
CA CYS A 115 7.03 -36.31 4.52
C CYS A 115 7.97 -36.99 3.52
N LEU A 116 8.26 -36.35 2.39
CA LEU A 116 9.13 -36.88 1.34
C LEU A 116 10.60 -36.96 1.77
N PHE A 117 11.10 -35.96 2.50
CA PHE A 117 12.51 -35.91 2.91
C PHE A 117 12.81 -36.63 4.22
N LEU A 118 11.92 -36.53 5.23
CA LEU A 118 12.15 -37.17 6.54
C LEU A 118 11.86 -38.68 6.49
N PHE A 119 10.92 -39.11 5.64
CA PHE A 119 10.51 -40.51 5.45
C PHE A 119 10.13 -41.25 6.77
N ASP A 120 9.79 -40.49 7.80
CA ASP A 120 9.28 -40.94 9.10
C ASP A 120 8.13 -40.01 9.50
N TRP A 121 6.94 -40.61 9.64
CA TRP A 121 5.72 -39.87 9.96
C TRP A 121 5.79 -39.19 11.33
N ARG A 122 6.61 -39.68 12.28
CA ARG A 122 6.79 -39.07 13.60
C ARG A 122 7.63 -37.82 13.50
N ALA A 123 8.72 -37.86 12.75
CA ALA A 123 9.55 -36.69 12.48
C ALA A 123 8.75 -35.62 11.74
N ALA A 124 8.03 -36.02 10.69
CA ALA A 124 7.15 -35.13 9.95
C ALA A 124 6.05 -34.54 10.85
N LEU A 125 5.45 -35.33 11.74
CA LEU A 125 4.47 -34.84 12.70
C LEU A 125 5.07 -33.79 13.65
N ILE A 126 6.23 -34.06 14.26
CA ILE A 126 6.89 -33.11 15.17
C ILE A 126 7.20 -31.80 14.43
N SER A 127 7.85 -31.85 13.27
CA SER A 127 8.17 -30.66 12.50
C SER A 127 6.91 -29.92 12.04
N SER A 128 5.87 -30.64 11.58
CA SER A 128 4.61 -30.01 11.13
C SER A 128 3.84 -29.34 12.27
N THR A 129 3.95 -29.82 13.52
CA THR A 129 3.30 -29.16 14.67
C THR A 129 3.91 -27.80 15.03
N ALA A 130 5.14 -27.53 14.60
CA ALA A 130 5.75 -26.22 14.78
C ALA A 130 5.00 -25.11 14.01
N ILE A 131 4.49 -25.44 12.81
CA ILE A 131 3.75 -24.50 11.95
C ILE A 131 2.55 -23.88 12.67
N PRO A 132 1.51 -24.63 13.08
CA PRO A 132 0.33 -24.04 13.70
C PRO A 132 0.67 -23.38 15.04
N LEU A 133 1.57 -23.96 15.83
CA LEU A 133 1.89 -23.41 17.15
C LEU A 133 2.56 -22.04 17.03
N SER A 134 3.50 -21.86 16.09
CA SER A 134 4.19 -20.59 15.87
C SER A 134 3.30 -19.54 15.24
N LEU A 135 2.52 -19.90 14.21
CA LEU A 135 1.61 -18.96 13.54
C LEU A 135 0.50 -18.50 14.49
N ILE A 136 -0.13 -19.40 15.24
CA ILE A 136 -1.17 -19.04 16.23
C ILE A 136 -0.57 -18.18 17.34
N THR A 137 0.65 -18.50 17.82
CA THR A 137 1.32 -17.69 18.84
C THR A 137 1.60 -16.27 18.33
N ALA A 138 2.07 -16.13 17.08
CA ALA A 138 2.29 -14.82 16.47
C ALA A 138 0.99 -14.01 16.35
N VAL A 139 -0.09 -14.63 15.86
CA VAL A 139 -1.41 -14.00 15.76
C VAL A 139 -1.96 -13.61 17.13
N MET A 140 -1.83 -14.46 18.15
CA MET A 140 -2.26 -14.13 19.52
C MET A 140 -1.51 -12.92 20.07
N ILE A 141 -0.18 -12.84 19.88
CA ILE A 141 0.61 -11.69 20.33
C ILE A 141 0.16 -10.41 19.61
N LEU A 142 -0.11 -10.48 18.30
CA LEU A 142 -0.64 -9.35 17.54
C LEU A 142 -2.00 -8.90 18.07
N TYR A 143 -2.92 -9.84 18.30
CA TYR A 143 -4.25 -9.58 18.84
C TYR A 143 -4.20 -8.89 20.21
N TYR A 144 -3.37 -9.39 21.14
CA TYR A 144 -3.21 -8.77 22.46
C TYR A 144 -2.57 -7.37 22.43
N ARG A 145 -1.85 -7.03 21.35
CA ARG A 145 -1.32 -5.67 21.13
C ARG A 145 -2.29 -4.75 20.37
N GLY A 146 -3.50 -5.21 20.08
CA GLY A 146 -4.49 -4.45 19.32
C GLY A 146 -4.19 -4.39 17.82
N GLY A 147 -3.34 -5.28 17.30
CA GLY A 147 -3.13 -5.43 15.87
C GLY A 147 -4.34 -6.06 15.17
N THR A 148 -4.59 -5.67 13.93
CA THR A 148 -5.64 -6.25 13.09
C THR A 148 -5.09 -7.32 12.15
N ILE A 149 -5.92 -8.30 11.78
CA ILE A 149 -5.60 -9.23 10.71
C ILE A 149 -5.97 -8.56 9.39
N ASN A 150 -4.96 -8.29 8.57
CA ASN A 150 -5.09 -7.70 7.25
C ASN A 150 -4.19 -8.47 6.26
N THR A 151 -4.24 -8.09 4.99
CA THR A 151 -3.47 -8.72 3.91
C THR A 151 -1.97 -8.74 4.20
N MET A 152 -1.40 -7.63 4.66
CA MET A 152 0.02 -7.51 5.00
C MET A 152 0.44 -8.44 6.14
N VAL A 153 -0.41 -8.61 7.17
CA VAL A 153 -0.17 -9.56 8.26
C VAL A 153 -0.22 -11.01 7.76
N LEU A 154 -1.19 -11.36 6.91
CA LEU A 154 -1.25 -12.70 6.32
C LEU A 154 -0.05 -12.98 5.42
N ALA A 155 0.38 -11.99 4.61
CA ALA A 155 1.57 -12.09 3.78
C ALA A 155 2.82 -12.41 4.63
N GLY A 156 3.04 -11.70 5.73
CA GLY A 156 4.17 -11.97 6.62
C GLY A 156 4.12 -13.38 7.23
N LEU A 157 2.94 -13.89 7.57
CA LEU A 157 2.76 -15.27 8.04
C LEU A 157 3.01 -16.31 6.95
N ILE A 158 2.59 -16.05 5.71
CA ILE A 158 2.84 -16.92 4.55
C ILE A 158 4.34 -17.02 4.26
N ILE A 159 5.05 -15.89 4.27
CA ILE A 159 6.50 -15.87 4.05
C ILE A 159 7.21 -16.62 5.18
N ALA A 160 6.75 -16.46 6.43
CA ALA A 160 7.31 -17.16 7.57
C ALA A 160 7.09 -18.68 7.52
N LEU A 161 6.11 -19.17 6.77
CA LEU A 161 5.72 -20.59 6.75
C LEU A 161 6.90 -21.53 6.45
N GLY A 162 7.72 -21.20 5.46
CA GLY A 162 8.88 -22.02 5.08
C GLY A 162 9.98 -22.04 6.13
N GLU A 163 10.12 -20.93 6.85
CA GLU A 163 11.19 -20.72 7.83
C GLU A 163 10.82 -21.24 9.23
N VAL A 164 9.55 -21.11 9.63
CA VAL A 164 9.03 -21.55 10.93
C VAL A 164 9.30 -23.04 11.17
N VAL A 165 9.27 -23.85 10.12
CA VAL A 165 9.51 -25.30 10.24
C VAL A 165 10.98 -25.64 10.32
N ASP A 166 11.86 -24.77 9.81
CA ASP A 166 13.26 -25.09 9.59
C ASP A 166 14.00 -25.38 10.91
N ASP A 167 13.75 -24.57 11.96
CA ASP A 167 14.32 -24.80 13.30
C ASP A 167 13.95 -26.20 13.83
N ALA A 168 12.69 -26.59 13.64
CA ALA A 168 12.19 -27.88 14.10
C ALA A 168 12.74 -29.05 13.27
N ILE A 169 12.93 -28.88 11.96
CA ILE A 169 13.55 -29.89 11.09
C ILE A 169 14.99 -30.15 11.54
N ILE A 170 15.77 -29.09 11.71
CA ILE A 170 17.19 -29.18 12.08
C ILE A 170 17.36 -29.92 13.41
N ASP A 171 16.57 -29.58 14.41
CA ASP A 171 16.64 -30.20 15.74
C ASP A 171 16.19 -31.68 15.69
N VAL A 172 15.05 -31.98 15.03
CA VAL A 172 14.56 -33.36 14.86
C VAL A 172 15.57 -34.23 14.13
N GLU A 173 16.17 -33.73 13.05
CA GLU A 173 17.17 -34.47 12.27
C GLU A 173 18.44 -34.73 13.09
N ASN A 174 18.93 -33.73 13.84
CA ASN A 174 20.11 -33.94 14.69
C ASN A 174 19.84 -34.92 15.84
N ILE A 175 18.68 -34.82 16.48
CA ILE A 175 18.24 -35.76 17.52
C ILE A 175 18.14 -37.19 16.96
N GLN A 176 17.51 -37.36 15.80
CA GLN A 176 17.42 -38.68 15.15
C GLN A 176 18.79 -39.26 14.83
N ARG A 177 19.70 -38.42 14.30
CA ARG A 177 21.09 -38.81 14.01
C ARG A 177 21.81 -39.29 15.28
N ARG A 178 21.74 -38.52 16.37
CA ARG A 178 22.40 -38.85 17.65
C ARG A 178 21.79 -40.06 18.34
N LEU A 179 20.46 -40.24 18.29
CA LEU A 179 19.78 -41.44 18.79
C LEU A 179 20.22 -42.71 18.04
N ARG A 180 20.44 -42.61 16.72
CA ARG A 180 20.96 -43.71 15.91
C ARG A 180 22.39 -44.08 16.30
N LEU A 181 23.28 -43.09 16.41
CA LEU A 181 24.67 -43.30 16.81
C LEU A 181 24.78 -43.88 18.23
N ASN A 182 23.97 -43.39 19.18
CA ASN A 182 23.95 -43.89 20.56
C ASN A 182 23.58 -45.37 20.67
N ARG A 183 22.80 -45.91 19.72
CA ARG A 183 22.46 -47.34 19.67
C ARG A 183 23.59 -48.23 19.18
N LEU A 184 24.54 -47.69 18.41
CA LEU A 184 25.71 -48.41 17.93
C LEU A 184 26.81 -48.51 19.02
N LEU A 185 26.65 -47.79 20.13
CA LEU A 185 27.57 -47.85 21.26
C LEU A 185 27.35 -49.12 22.09
N GLU A 186 28.43 -49.69 22.60
CA GLU A 186 28.39 -50.86 23.51
C GLU A 186 27.62 -50.58 24.81
N LYS A 187 27.58 -49.31 25.25
CA LYS A 187 26.80 -48.83 26.41
C LYS A 187 25.98 -47.60 26.00
N PRO A 188 24.71 -47.78 25.59
CA PRO A 188 23.85 -46.67 25.20
C PRO A 188 23.62 -45.71 26.38
N LYS A 189 23.78 -44.41 26.15
CA LYS A 189 23.34 -43.37 27.09
C LYS A 189 21.82 -43.33 27.21
N SER A 190 21.31 -42.72 28.28
CA SER A 190 19.86 -42.51 28.46
C SER A 190 19.29 -41.65 27.32
N THR A 191 18.09 -41.98 26.84
CA THR A 191 17.41 -41.24 25.77
C THR A 191 17.32 -39.75 26.08
N PHE A 192 17.01 -39.39 27.33
CA PHE A 192 16.93 -38.00 27.77
C PHE A 192 18.25 -37.25 27.58
N GLN A 193 19.37 -37.83 28.01
CA GLN A 193 20.69 -37.21 27.80
C GLN A 193 21.03 -37.08 26.32
N VAL A 194 20.73 -38.08 25.49
CA VAL A 194 21.01 -38.01 24.05
C VAL A 194 20.21 -36.90 23.39
N VAL A 195 18.93 -36.77 23.70
CA VAL A 195 18.08 -35.70 23.17
C VAL A 195 18.58 -34.34 23.66
N LEU A 196 18.89 -34.21 24.95
CA LEU A 196 19.39 -32.95 25.52
C LEU A 196 20.73 -32.53 24.90
N ASP A 197 21.69 -33.45 24.80
CA ASP A 197 23.01 -33.20 24.20
C ASP A 197 22.84 -32.81 22.72
N ALA A 198 21.99 -33.52 21.97
CA ALA A 198 21.73 -33.25 20.55
C ALA A 198 21.06 -31.89 20.32
N SER A 199 20.12 -31.49 21.19
CA SER A 199 19.48 -30.18 21.09
C SER A 199 20.39 -29.03 21.57
N LEU A 200 21.36 -29.29 22.45
CA LEU A 200 22.35 -28.29 22.85
C LEU A 200 23.40 -28.06 21.76
N GLU A 201 23.76 -29.10 21.01
CA GLU A 201 24.73 -29.06 19.90
C GLU A 201 24.36 -28.01 18.85
N VAL A 202 23.10 -27.97 18.41
CA VAL A 202 22.66 -27.07 17.31
C VAL A 202 22.07 -25.74 17.80
N ARG A 203 21.96 -25.54 19.12
CA ARG A 203 21.21 -24.43 19.71
C ARG A 203 21.79 -23.06 19.36
N SER A 204 23.10 -22.89 19.48
CA SER A 204 23.76 -21.61 19.24
C SER A 204 23.53 -21.16 17.80
N ALA A 205 23.81 -22.06 16.84
CA ALA A 205 23.66 -21.78 15.41
C ALA A 205 22.21 -21.40 15.05
N VAL A 206 21.21 -22.12 15.58
CA VAL A 206 19.78 -21.84 15.34
C VAL A 206 19.37 -20.47 15.91
N VAL A 207 19.84 -20.11 17.11
CA VAL A 207 19.54 -18.81 17.73
C VAL A 207 20.20 -17.67 16.95
N TYR A 208 21.49 -17.77 16.62
CA TYR A 208 22.19 -16.74 15.84
C TYR A 208 21.59 -16.58 14.45
N ALA A 209 21.26 -17.68 13.78
CA ALA A 209 20.61 -17.64 12.47
C ALA A 209 19.23 -16.96 12.54
N SER A 210 18.41 -17.30 13.52
CA SER A 210 17.08 -16.67 13.72
C SER A 210 17.19 -15.17 13.99
N ILE A 211 18.14 -14.74 14.84
CA ILE A 211 18.38 -13.32 15.11
C ILE A 211 18.84 -12.59 13.85
N ILE A 212 19.69 -13.23 13.03
CA ILE A 212 20.14 -12.64 11.75
C ILE A 212 18.96 -12.42 10.82
N VAL A 213 18.03 -13.38 10.71
CA VAL A 213 16.82 -13.17 9.90
C VAL A 213 15.99 -12.01 10.43
N VAL A 214 15.75 -11.93 11.74
CA VAL A 214 15.04 -10.78 12.34
C VAL A 214 15.76 -9.46 12.03
N LEU A 215 17.09 -9.44 12.13
CA LEU A 215 17.91 -8.25 11.89
C LEU A 215 17.88 -7.76 10.43
N THR A 216 17.67 -8.67 9.47
CA THR A 216 17.49 -8.27 8.06
C THR A 216 16.23 -7.41 7.88
N LEU A 217 15.17 -7.63 8.67
CA LEU A 217 13.92 -6.87 8.59
C LEU A 217 13.82 -5.68 9.55
N VAL A 218 14.77 -5.51 10.47
CA VAL A 218 14.82 -4.35 11.37
C VAL A 218 14.71 -3.01 10.60
N PRO A 219 15.39 -2.79 9.47
CA PRO A 219 15.26 -1.56 8.68
C PRO A 219 13.81 -1.20 8.31
N VAL A 220 12.96 -2.21 8.08
CA VAL A 220 11.56 -2.04 7.66
C VAL A 220 10.74 -1.34 8.75
N PHE A 221 11.05 -1.56 10.04
CA PHE A 221 10.34 -0.93 11.15
C PHE A 221 10.53 0.59 11.22
N PHE A 222 11.62 1.10 10.63
CA PHE A 222 11.96 2.52 10.62
C PHE A 222 11.52 3.24 9.34
N LEU A 223 10.84 2.55 8.42
CA LEU A 223 10.15 3.21 7.31
C LEU A 223 9.02 4.07 7.84
N GLU A 224 8.96 5.33 7.44
CA GLU A 224 7.85 6.24 7.75
C GLU A 224 6.91 6.36 6.54
N GLY A 225 5.86 7.17 6.69
CA GLY A 225 4.91 7.44 5.62
C GLY A 225 4.15 6.21 5.15
N LEU A 226 3.83 6.20 3.85
CA LEU A 226 3.06 5.15 3.20
C LEU A 226 3.74 3.78 3.29
N ALA A 227 5.03 3.72 2.94
CA ALA A 227 5.82 2.48 3.02
C ALA A 227 5.79 1.87 4.44
N GLY A 228 5.96 2.70 5.47
CA GLY A 228 5.88 2.23 6.86
C GLY A 228 4.52 1.62 7.21
N SER A 229 3.42 2.17 6.69
CA SER A 229 2.07 1.71 6.99
C SER A 229 1.76 0.29 6.46
N PHE A 230 2.27 -0.06 5.28
CA PHE A 230 2.10 -1.39 4.68
C PHE A 230 3.05 -2.42 5.28
N PHE A 231 4.33 -2.06 5.45
CA PHE A 231 5.37 -3.07 5.68
C PHE A 231 5.71 -3.31 7.15
N ARG A 232 5.39 -2.37 8.06
CA ARG A 232 5.53 -2.63 9.50
C ARG A 232 4.62 -3.79 9.98
N PRO A 233 3.33 -3.87 9.61
CA PRO A 233 2.49 -5.03 9.95
C PRO A 233 3.02 -6.34 9.38
N LEU A 234 3.49 -6.33 8.12
CA LEU A 234 4.09 -7.50 7.48
C LEU A 234 5.34 -7.97 8.24
N ALA A 235 6.31 -7.08 8.45
CA ALA A 235 7.53 -7.39 9.17
C ALA A 235 7.26 -7.83 10.62
N ALA A 236 6.29 -7.20 11.30
CA ALA A 236 5.89 -7.58 12.65
C ALA A 236 5.36 -9.02 12.71
N SER A 237 4.45 -9.38 11.81
CA SER A 237 3.86 -10.73 11.77
C SER A 237 4.91 -11.80 11.46
N TYR A 238 5.81 -11.55 10.50
CA TYR A 238 6.90 -12.44 10.14
C TYR A 238 7.92 -12.61 11.29
N VAL A 239 8.40 -11.51 11.88
CA VAL A 239 9.34 -11.56 13.01
C VAL A 239 8.74 -12.27 14.21
N LEU A 240 7.46 -12.01 14.52
CA LEU A 240 6.77 -12.71 15.61
C LEU A 240 6.62 -14.20 15.32
N ALA A 241 6.35 -14.60 14.07
CA ALA A 241 6.28 -16.00 13.68
C ALA A 241 7.64 -16.71 13.85
N ILE A 242 8.74 -16.08 13.46
CA ILE A 242 10.10 -16.65 13.64
C ILE A 242 10.49 -16.70 15.12
N LEU A 243 10.23 -15.65 15.90
CA LEU A 243 10.53 -15.69 17.33
C LEU A 243 9.68 -16.76 18.05
N ALA A 244 8.44 -16.95 17.62
CA ALA A 244 7.60 -18.04 18.09
C ALA A 244 8.13 -19.41 17.62
N SER A 245 8.60 -19.57 16.38
CA SER A 245 9.23 -20.81 15.91
C SER A 245 10.47 -21.16 16.70
N LEU A 246 11.32 -20.17 17.00
CA LEU A 246 12.48 -20.37 17.83
C LEU A 246 12.08 -20.85 19.24
N ALA A 247 11.07 -20.24 19.86
CA ALA A 247 10.58 -20.67 21.17
C ALA A 247 10.03 -22.11 21.13
N VAL A 248 9.29 -22.47 20.09
CA VAL A 248 8.74 -23.82 19.87
C VAL A 248 9.84 -24.84 19.60
N ALA A 249 10.84 -24.49 18.80
CA ALA A 249 12.00 -25.33 18.51
C ALA A 249 12.86 -25.57 19.76
N LEU A 250 13.00 -24.59 20.66
CA LEU A 250 13.79 -24.76 21.87
C LEU A 250 13.06 -25.50 23.01
N THR A 251 11.74 -25.64 22.93
CA THR A 251 10.93 -26.19 24.03
C THR A 251 10.12 -27.42 23.61
N VAL A 252 9.14 -27.23 22.73
CA VAL A 252 8.17 -28.26 22.33
C VAL A 252 8.82 -29.32 21.45
N THR A 253 9.71 -28.92 20.54
CA THR A 253 10.36 -29.85 19.60
C THR A 253 11.21 -30.93 20.31
N PRO A 254 12.13 -30.59 21.24
CA PRO A 254 12.86 -31.57 22.04
C PRO A 254 11.94 -32.44 22.90
N ALA A 255 10.89 -31.84 23.49
CA ALA A 255 9.95 -32.55 24.34
C ALA A 255 9.16 -33.62 23.56
N MET A 256 8.64 -33.26 22.38
CA MET A 256 7.95 -34.22 21.50
C MET A 256 8.91 -35.25 20.91
N SER A 257 10.13 -34.84 20.57
CA SER A 257 11.20 -35.74 20.10
C SER A 257 11.53 -36.82 21.13
N LEU A 258 11.61 -36.45 22.41
CA LEU A 258 11.84 -37.40 23.51
C LEU A 258 10.70 -38.42 23.66
N LEU A 259 9.45 -38.02 23.39
CA LEU A 259 8.27 -38.88 23.52
C LEU A 259 8.09 -39.82 22.31
N LEU A 260 8.35 -39.34 21.09
CA LEU A 260 7.93 -40.02 19.86
C LEU A 260 9.07 -40.73 19.11
N LEU A 261 10.29 -40.19 19.09
CA LEU A 261 11.41 -40.73 18.30
C LEU A 261 12.11 -41.98 18.87
N PRO A 262 12.11 -42.30 20.18
CA PRO A 262 12.83 -43.47 20.69
C PRO A 262 12.33 -44.79 20.10
N ALA A 263 11.06 -44.85 19.67
CA ALA A 263 10.48 -46.03 19.06
C ALA A 263 10.70 -46.13 17.53
N SER A 264 11.04 -45.05 16.81
CA SER A 264 11.25 -45.09 15.35
C SER A 264 12.69 -45.41 14.92
N ALA A 265 13.68 -45.24 15.81
CA ALA A 265 15.09 -45.51 15.50
C ALA A 265 15.46 -46.99 15.17
N ARG A 266 14.48 -47.89 14.99
CA ARG A 266 14.67 -49.31 14.61
C ARG A 266 14.76 -49.52 13.09
N GLU A 267 14.18 -48.66 12.26
CA GLU A 267 13.97 -48.95 10.83
C GLU A 267 14.34 -47.79 9.87
N HIS A 268 15.10 -46.79 10.31
CA HIS A 268 15.38 -45.63 9.47
C HIS A 268 16.35 -45.95 8.33
N ARG A 269 15.85 -45.82 7.10
CA ARG A 269 16.66 -45.73 5.88
C ARG A 269 16.59 -44.28 5.41
N ASP A 270 17.69 -43.74 4.88
CA ASP A 270 17.64 -42.47 4.14
C ASP A 270 16.50 -42.54 3.12
N ALA A 271 15.72 -41.45 3.04
CA ALA A 271 14.65 -41.34 2.06
C ALA A 271 15.20 -41.70 0.66
N PRO A 272 14.47 -42.45 -0.17
CA PRO A 272 14.95 -42.84 -1.49
C PRO A 272 15.41 -41.63 -2.32
N LEU A 273 14.68 -40.52 -2.22
CA LEU A 273 15.00 -39.24 -2.84
C LEU A 273 16.35 -38.69 -2.34
N VAL A 274 16.55 -38.62 -1.02
CA VAL A 274 17.79 -38.12 -0.40
C VAL A 274 18.99 -38.96 -0.81
N ARG A 275 18.83 -40.28 -0.91
CA ARG A 275 19.92 -41.18 -1.33
C ARG A 275 20.37 -40.93 -2.77
N ILE A 276 19.41 -40.69 -3.67
CA ILE A 276 19.69 -40.35 -5.08
C ILE A 276 20.41 -39.00 -5.14
N LEU A 277 19.89 -38.00 -4.44
CA LEU A 277 20.46 -36.65 -4.40
C LEU A 277 21.90 -36.67 -3.85
N LYS A 278 22.15 -37.36 -2.73
CA LYS A 278 23.50 -37.52 -2.16
C LYS A 278 24.46 -38.24 -3.11
N SER A 279 23.99 -39.23 -3.87
CA SER A 279 24.83 -39.95 -4.84
C SER A 279 25.26 -39.06 -6.01
N ILE A 280 24.33 -38.25 -6.53
CA ILE A 280 24.63 -37.28 -7.60
C ILE A 280 25.59 -36.22 -7.06
N TYR A 281 25.27 -35.66 -5.90
CA TYR A 281 26.02 -34.59 -5.27
C TYR A 281 27.45 -34.99 -4.90
N GLY A 282 27.63 -36.21 -4.38
CA GLY A 282 28.95 -36.78 -4.07
C GLY A 282 29.82 -37.01 -5.31
N SER A 283 29.24 -37.04 -6.51
CA SER A 283 29.98 -37.11 -7.77
C SER A 283 30.29 -35.73 -8.35
N THR A 284 29.41 -34.74 -8.17
CA THR A 284 29.56 -33.38 -8.72
C THR A 284 30.45 -32.48 -7.88
N LEU A 285 30.36 -32.56 -6.56
CA LEU A 285 31.10 -31.67 -5.66
C LEU A 285 32.63 -31.84 -5.75
N PRO A 286 33.20 -33.06 -5.79
CA PRO A 286 34.65 -33.23 -5.93
C PRO A 286 35.22 -32.63 -7.22
N PHE A 287 34.44 -32.64 -8.30
CA PHE A 287 34.82 -32.02 -9.57
C PHE A 287 34.95 -30.50 -9.43
N LEU A 288 33.97 -29.85 -8.80
CA LEU A 288 33.99 -28.41 -8.54
C LEU A 288 35.13 -27.99 -7.59
N ILE A 289 35.38 -28.76 -6.53
CA ILE A 289 36.50 -28.55 -5.60
C ILE A 289 37.84 -28.57 -6.35
N ARG A 290 38.01 -29.46 -7.35
CA ARG A 290 39.23 -29.55 -8.16
C ARG A 290 39.36 -28.42 -9.19
N HIS A 291 38.24 -27.87 -9.66
CA HIS A 291 38.18 -26.82 -10.69
C HIS A 291 37.67 -25.47 -10.12
N PHE A 292 38.22 -25.03 -9.00
CA PHE A 292 37.84 -23.78 -8.33
C PHE A 292 37.75 -22.56 -9.27
N SER A 293 38.67 -22.42 -10.23
CA SER A 293 38.67 -21.32 -11.20
C SER A 293 37.41 -21.27 -12.06
N VAL A 294 36.82 -22.42 -12.39
CA VAL A 294 35.57 -22.51 -13.15
C VAL A 294 34.40 -22.05 -12.28
N ALA A 295 34.35 -22.47 -11.01
CA ALA A 295 33.31 -22.03 -10.08
C ALA A 295 33.34 -20.50 -9.88
N VAL A 296 34.53 -19.92 -9.68
CA VAL A 296 34.72 -18.46 -9.57
C VAL A 296 34.30 -17.74 -10.86
N LEU A 297 34.69 -18.26 -12.03
CA LEU A 297 34.34 -17.66 -13.32
C LEU A 297 32.82 -17.63 -13.54
N VAL A 298 32.13 -18.75 -13.28
CA VAL A 298 30.68 -18.86 -13.46
C VAL A 298 29.94 -17.94 -12.49
N VAL A 299 30.30 -17.96 -11.21
CA VAL A 299 29.69 -17.08 -10.19
C VAL A 299 29.96 -15.61 -10.52
N GLY A 300 31.18 -15.28 -10.97
CA GLY A 300 31.55 -13.94 -11.41
C GLY A 300 30.73 -13.48 -12.62
N LEU A 301 30.56 -14.32 -13.64
CA LEU A 301 29.73 -14.03 -14.82
C LEU A 301 28.25 -13.84 -14.49
N LEU A 302 27.70 -14.69 -13.62
CA LEU A 302 26.30 -14.56 -13.19
C LEU A 302 26.09 -13.28 -12.39
N PHE A 303 27.01 -12.94 -11.51
CA PHE A 303 26.95 -11.72 -10.72
C PHE A 303 27.10 -10.46 -11.58
N THR A 304 28.07 -10.42 -12.49
CA THR A 304 28.25 -9.27 -13.39
C THR A 304 27.08 -9.12 -14.35
N GLY A 305 26.56 -10.24 -14.89
CA GLY A 305 25.35 -10.24 -15.72
C GLY A 305 24.14 -9.66 -14.97
N ALA A 306 23.92 -10.10 -13.73
CA ALA A 306 22.84 -9.55 -12.91
C ALA A 306 23.06 -8.07 -12.56
N ALA A 307 24.26 -7.66 -12.16
CA ALA A 307 24.58 -6.27 -11.86
C ALA A 307 24.38 -5.35 -13.08
N MET A 308 24.75 -5.82 -14.29
CA MET A 308 24.52 -5.09 -15.54
C MET A 308 23.04 -5.04 -15.94
N SER A 309 22.21 -5.98 -15.45
CA SER A 309 20.78 -6.02 -15.73
C SER A 309 19.95 -5.08 -14.85
N VAL A 310 20.44 -4.68 -13.66
CA VAL A 310 19.70 -3.83 -12.72
C VAL A 310 19.18 -2.52 -13.34
N PRO A 311 19.95 -1.77 -14.15
CA PRO A 311 19.46 -0.52 -14.75
C PRO A 311 18.31 -0.69 -15.76
N PHE A 312 18.01 -1.92 -16.19
CA PHE A 312 16.91 -2.22 -17.11
C PHE A 312 15.61 -2.56 -16.39
N LEU A 313 15.62 -2.64 -15.05
CA LEU A 313 14.42 -2.82 -14.26
C LEU A 313 13.76 -1.46 -14.00
N GLY A 314 12.44 -1.40 -14.17
CA GLY A 314 11.65 -0.25 -13.74
C GLY A 314 11.55 -0.17 -12.21
N GLU A 315 11.19 0.99 -11.69
CA GLU A 315 10.90 1.19 -10.26
C GLU A 315 9.42 1.62 -10.13
N GLU A 316 8.66 0.95 -9.26
CA GLU A 316 7.27 1.31 -8.92
C GLU A 316 7.07 1.11 -7.42
N LEU A 317 6.54 2.11 -6.69
CA LEU A 317 6.46 2.01 -5.24
C LEU A 317 5.47 0.92 -4.79
N LEU A 318 4.27 0.95 -5.35
CA LEU A 318 3.20 -0.01 -5.08
C LEU A 318 2.65 -0.55 -6.40
N PRO A 319 2.36 -1.87 -6.47
CA PRO A 319 1.70 -2.45 -7.63
C PRO A 319 0.28 -1.90 -7.77
N LYS A 320 -0.27 -1.98 -8.97
CA LYS A 320 -1.68 -1.64 -9.23
C LYS A 320 -2.58 -2.73 -8.64
N PHE A 321 -3.41 -2.35 -7.67
CA PHE A 321 -4.41 -3.24 -7.09
C PHE A 321 -5.51 -3.56 -8.12
N LYS A 322 -5.96 -4.81 -8.16
CA LYS A 322 -7.06 -5.24 -9.03
C LYS A 322 -8.40 -5.12 -8.30
N GLU A 323 -8.76 -3.89 -7.93
CA GLU A 323 -10.05 -3.60 -7.31
C GLU A 323 -11.17 -3.60 -8.35
N THR A 324 -12.33 -4.16 -8.02
CA THR A 324 -13.50 -4.13 -8.91
C THR A 324 -14.29 -2.82 -8.81
N ASP A 325 -13.89 -1.93 -7.90
CA ASP A 325 -14.54 -0.64 -7.67
C ASP A 325 -13.59 0.48 -8.07
N PHE A 326 -14.06 1.34 -8.97
CA PHE A 326 -13.32 2.45 -9.53
C PHE A 326 -13.96 3.77 -9.16
N LEU A 327 -13.08 4.75 -8.99
CA LEU A 327 -13.43 6.15 -8.85
C LEU A 327 -12.86 6.92 -10.02
N MET A 328 -13.69 7.78 -10.58
CA MET A 328 -13.31 8.67 -11.67
C MET A 328 -13.71 10.09 -11.35
N HIS A 329 -12.78 11.02 -11.49
CA HIS A 329 -13.08 12.44 -11.33
C HIS A 329 -13.30 13.09 -12.67
N TRP A 330 -14.48 13.64 -12.87
CA TRP A 330 -14.78 14.52 -13.98
C TRP A 330 -14.81 15.95 -13.49
N VAL A 331 -13.79 16.73 -13.85
CA VAL A 331 -13.66 18.13 -13.45
C VAL A 331 -13.78 19.02 -14.67
N GLU A 332 -14.91 19.71 -14.76
CA GLU A 332 -15.20 20.69 -15.80
C GLU A 332 -14.72 22.08 -15.41
N LYS A 333 -14.72 22.99 -16.39
CA LYS A 333 -14.39 24.40 -16.16
C LYS A 333 -15.25 25.00 -15.03
N PRO A 334 -14.62 25.65 -14.03
CA PRO A 334 -15.34 26.34 -12.97
C PRO A 334 -16.37 27.34 -13.51
N GLY A 335 -17.54 27.38 -12.88
CA GLY A 335 -18.67 28.22 -13.29
C GLY A 335 -19.78 27.48 -14.07
N ILE A 336 -19.61 26.20 -14.39
CA ILE A 336 -20.71 25.37 -14.90
C ILE A 336 -21.75 25.09 -13.80
N GLY A 337 -23.02 24.97 -14.20
CA GLY A 337 -24.13 24.61 -13.30
C GLY A 337 -24.33 23.10 -13.17
N ILE A 338 -25.13 22.70 -12.18
CA ILE A 338 -25.48 21.30 -11.90
C ILE A 338 -26.26 20.66 -13.07
N GLU A 339 -27.19 21.39 -13.70
CA GLU A 339 -28.03 20.83 -14.77
C GLU A 339 -27.24 20.36 -16.02
N PRO A 340 -26.28 21.14 -16.56
CA PRO A 340 -25.36 20.64 -17.58
C PRO A 340 -24.57 19.40 -17.15
N MET A 341 -24.10 19.36 -15.89
CA MET A 341 -23.35 18.22 -15.36
C MET A 341 -24.24 16.98 -15.24
N ASN A 342 -25.48 17.11 -14.75
CA ASN A 342 -26.46 16.01 -14.72
C ASN A 342 -26.63 15.38 -16.11
N ARG A 343 -26.78 16.19 -17.16
CA ARG A 343 -26.92 15.69 -18.53
C ARG A 343 -25.68 14.93 -19.00
N ILE A 344 -24.48 15.40 -18.64
CA ILE A 344 -23.21 14.76 -18.97
C ILE A 344 -23.11 13.41 -18.22
N SER A 345 -23.39 13.40 -16.92
CA SER A 345 -23.31 12.22 -16.06
C SER A 345 -24.35 11.15 -16.39
N ILE A 346 -25.58 11.52 -16.76
CA ILE A 346 -26.60 10.57 -17.23
C ILE A 346 -26.12 9.86 -18.49
N ARG A 347 -25.60 10.60 -19.46
CA ARG A 347 -25.07 10.01 -20.70
C ARG A 347 -23.89 9.09 -20.43
N ALA A 348 -22.97 9.52 -19.57
CA ALA A 348 -21.85 8.68 -19.13
C ALA A 348 -22.35 7.39 -18.50
N SER A 349 -23.36 7.48 -17.64
CA SER A 349 -23.98 6.32 -17.02
C SER A 349 -24.53 5.34 -18.04
N GLU A 350 -25.26 5.81 -19.06
CA GLU A 350 -25.81 4.97 -20.13
C GLU A 350 -24.70 4.25 -20.92
N GLU A 351 -23.63 4.97 -21.27
CA GLU A 351 -22.48 4.41 -22.01
C GLU A 351 -21.70 3.39 -21.15
N MET A 352 -21.48 3.68 -19.87
CA MET A 352 -20.79 2.79 -18.93
C MET A 352 -21.60 1.52 -18.64
N MET A 353 -22.90 1.66 -18.37
CA MET A 353 -23.79 0.52 -18.12
C MET A 353 -23.97 -0.39 -19.36
N ALA A 354 -23.61 0.09 -20.55
CA ALA A 354 -23.62 -0.72 -21.78
C ALA A 354 -22.36 -1.58 -21.94
N VAL A 355 -21.28 -1.31 -21.19
CA VAL A 355 -20.06 -2.13 -21.20
C VAL A 355 -20.36 -3.49 -20.55
N PRO A 356 -20.12 -4.61 -21.26
CA PRO A 356 -20.27 -5.93 -20.67
C PRO A 356 -19.37 -6.07 -19.44
N GLY A 357 -19.97 -6.38 -18.29
CA GLY A 357 -19.25 -6.53 -17.03
C GLY A 357 -19.27 -5.32 -16.11
N VAL A 358 -19.83 -4.18 -16.50
CA VAL A 358 -20.15 -3.10 -15.56
C VAL A 358 -21.44 -3.45 -14.84
N ARG A 359 -21.36 -3.61 -13.52
CA ARG A 359 -22.49 -4.06 -12.67
C ARG A 359 -23.41 -2.91 -12.31
N ASN A 360 -22.83 -1.79 -11.89
CA ASN A 360 -23.58 -0.61 -11.45
C ASN A 360 -22.76 0.67 -11.66
N PHE A 361 -23.47 1.79 -11.64
CA PHE A 361 -22.92 3.12 -11.79
C PHE A 361 -23.60 4.08 -10.81
N GLY A 362 -22.80 4.82 -10.07
CA GLY A 362 -23.20 5.98 -9.30
C GLY A 362 -22.41 7.21 -9.74
N ALA A 363 -23.01 8.39 -9.65
CA ALA A 363 -22.31 9.64 -9.77
C ALA A 363 -22.84 10.60 -8.71
N HIS A 364 -21.96 11.34 -8.05
CA HIS A 364 -22.37 12.51 -7.30
C HIS A 364 -21.69 13.74 -7.89
N ILE A 365 -22.47 14.81 -8.04
CA ILE A 365 -22.08 16.07 -8.66
C ILE A 365 -22.00 17.10 -7.55
N GLY A 366 -20.95 17.92 -7.52
CA GLY A 366 -20.74 18.84 -6.42
C GLY A 366 -20.59 18.09 -5.10
N ARG A 367 -21.30 18.55 -4.06
CA ARG A 367 -21.14 17.99 -2.71
C ARG A 367 -22.45 17.93 -1.92
N ALA A 368 -22.46 17.13 -0.88
CA ALA A 368 -23.45 17.19 0.20
C ALA A 368 -23.10 18.27 1.25
N GLU A 369 -24.02 18.58 2.18
CA GLU A 369 -23.75 19.52 3.29
C GLU A 369 -22.65 19.00 4.23
N VAL A 370 -22.58 17.67 4.40
CA VAL A 370 -21.55 16.95 5.17
C VAL A 370 -20.84 16.00 4.21
N ALA A 371 -20.03 16.56 3.31
CA ALA A 371 -19.15 15.80 2.44
C ALA A 371 -17.71 15.86 2.95
N ASP A 372 -16.94 14.80 2.72
CA ASP A 372 -15.49 14.74 2.87
C ASP A 372 -14.77 15.74 1.95
N GLU A 373 -15.28 15.93 0.75
CA GLU A 373 -14.67 16.81 -0.25
C GLU A 373 -15.33 18.19 -0.37
N VAL A 374 -14.48 19.21 -0.46
CA VAL A 374 -14.90 20.61 -0.65
C VAL A 374 -14.83 20.96 -2.13
N VAL A 375 -15.78 20.43 -2.89
CA VAL A 375 -15.88 20.60 -4.34
C VAL A 375 -17.11 21.40 -4.74
N GLY A 376 -17.04 22.02 -5.94
CA GLY A 376 -18.14 22.79 -6.52
C GLY A 376 -18.93 21.99 -7.56
N PRO A 377 -20.04 22.54 -8.09
CA PRO A 377 -20.86 21.89 -9.12
C PRO A 377 -20.12 21.46 -10.39
N ASN A 378 -18.92 21.98 -10.64
CA ASN A 378 -18.09 21.62 -11.78
C ASN A 378 -17.34 20.29 -11.60
N PHE A 379 -17.42 19.68 -10.43
CA PHE A 379 -16.82 18.39 -10.12
C PHE A 379 -17.89 17.31 -10.08
N THR A 380 -17.57 16.14 -10.59
CA THR A 380 -18.38 14.94 -10.47
C THR A 380 -17.47 13.77 -10.20
N GLU A 381 -17.77 13.04 -9.13
CA GLU A 381 -17.14 11.76 -8.87
C GLU A 381 -18.07 10.63 -9.32
N LEU A 382 -17.51 9.71 -10.10
CA LEU A 382 -18.22 8.58 -10.68
C LEU A 382 -17.72 7.31 -9.99
N TRP A 383 -18.66 6.50 -9.54
CA TRP A 383 -18.50 5.27 -8.79
C TRP A 383 -18.91 4.14 -9.71
N ILE A 384 -17.95 3.31 -10.11
CA ILE A 384 -18.19 2.23 -11.08
C ILE A 384 -17.75 0.92 -10.44
N SER A 385 -18.67 -0.04 -10.34
CA SER A 385 -18.31 -1.42 -10.02
C SER A 385 -18.36 -2.30 -11.26
N ILE A 386 -17.34 -3.13 -11.46
CA ILE A 386 -17.36 -4.23 -12.42
C ILE A 386 -17.65 -5.56 -11.72
N ASP A 387 -18.21 -6.49 -12.48
CA ASP A 387 -18.43 -7.88 -12.06
C ASP A 387 -17.09 -8.60 -11.82
N GLU A 388 -17.13 -9.64 -11.01
CA GLU A 388 -15.93 -10.36 -10.55
C GLU A 388 -15.40 -11.34 -11.59
N ASP A 389 -16.30 -11.93 -12.36
CA ASP A 389 -16.03 -13.06 -13.26
C ASP A 389 -15.66 -12.61 -14.69
N VAL A 390 -15.43 -11.32 -14.88
CA VAL A 390 -15.15 -10.72 -16.19
C VAL A 390 -13.65 -10.66 -16.46
N ASP A 391 -13.28 -10.49 -17.73
CA ASP A 391 -11.90 -10.14 -18.06
C ASP A 391 -11.64 -8.72 -17.57
N TYR A 392 -10.96 -8.62 -16.43
CA TYR A 392 -10.65 -7.36 -15.76
C TYR A 392 -9.92 -6.39 -16.69
N ASP A 393 -8.89 -6.85 -17.40
CA ASP A 393 -8.02 -5.97 -18.17
C ASP A 393 -8.76 -5.46 -19.42
N GLU A 394 -9.59 -6.31 -20.06
CA GLU A 394 -10.44 -5.90 -21.18
C GLU A 394 -11.56 -4.93 -20.75
N THR A 395 -12.24 -5.22 -19.64
CA THR A 395 -13.35 -4.40 -19.14
C THR A 395 -12.87 -3.02 -18.72
N VAL A 396 -11.74 -2.95 -17.99
CA VAL A 396 -11.13 -1.68 -17.58
C VAL A 396 -10.65 -0.88 -18.78
N ALA A 397 -10.10 -1.52 -19.81
CA ALA A 397 -9.72 -0.83 -21.05
C ALA A 397 -10.94 -0.23 -21.77
N ALA A 398 -12.06 -0.94 -21.82
CA ALA A 398 -13.30 -0.43 -22.40
C ALA A 398 -13.88 0.76 -21.61
N VAL A 399 -13.89 0.67 -20.27
CA VAL A 399 -14.27 1.79 -19.39
C VAL A 399 -13.36 2.99 -19.65
N GLN A 400 -12.03 2.78 -19.65
CA GLN A 400 -11.03 3.82 -19.91
C GLN A 400 -11.26 4.51 -21.26
N GLU A 401 -11.59 3.77 -22.32
CA GLU A 401 -11.90 4.35 -23.63
C GLU A 401 -13.11 5.29 -23.57
N ILE A 402 -14.17 4.92 -22.85
CA ILE A 402 -15.34 5.80 -22.64
C ILE A 402 -14.95 7.03 -21.83
N VAL A 403 -14.19 6.84 -20.74
CA VAL A 403 -13.65 7.97 -19.94
C VAL A 403 -12.93 8.93 -20.88
N ASP A 404 -12.05 8.41 -21.73
CA ASP A 404 -11.22 9.14 -22.68
C ASP A 404 -11.97 9.68 -23.93
N GLY A 405 -13.27 9.37 -24.06
CA GLY A 405 -14.13 9.89 -25.14
C GLY A 405 -14.67 11.30 -24.94
N TYR A 406 -14.85 11.78 -23.71
CA TYR A 406 -15.44 13.10 -23.37
C TYR A 406 -14.48 14.31 -23.44
N PRO A 407 -14.58 15.18 -24.47
CA PRO A 407 -13.68 16.33 -24.60
C PRO A 407 -14.05 17.46 -23.64
N GLY A 408 -13.05 18.26 -23.24
CA GLY A 408 -13.26 19.49 -22.46
C GLY A 408 -13.18 19.32 -20.94
N LEU A 409 -13.33 18.09 -20.46
CA LEU A 409 -13.25 17.70 -19.05
C LEU A 409 -11.82 17.26 -18.69
N TYR A 410 -11.40 17.57 -17.46
CA TYR A 410 -10.41 16.74 -16.79
C TYR A 410 -11.06 15.42 -16.42
N ARG A 411 -10.32 14.33 -16.59
CA ARG A 411 -10.75 12.98 -16.31
C ARG A 411 -9.58 12.15 -15.82
N ASP A 412 -9.86 11.25 -14.90
CA ASP A 412 -9.02 10.12 -14.55
C ASP A 412 -9.90 8.89 -14.29
N LEU A 413 -9.25 7.73 -14.30
CA LEU A 413 -9.82 6.46 -13.89
C LEU A 413 -8.82 5.83 -12.93
N LEU A 414 -9.19 5.77 -11.66
CA LEU A 414 -8.37 5.23 -10.59
C LEU A 414 -9.16 4.15 -9.84
N THR A 415 -8.44 3.23 -9.21
CA THR A 415 -9.05 2.38 -8.20
C THR A 415 -9.11 3.13 -6.88
N TYR A 416 -10.06 2.77 -6.01
CA TYR A 416 -10.26 3.45 -4.74
C TYR A 416 -8.99 3.56 -3.88
N LEU A 417 -8.26 2.46 -3.68
CA LEU A 417 -7.03 2.51 -2.87
C LEU A 417 -5.96 3.37 -3.54
N THR A 418 -5.83 3.27 -4.86
CA THR A 418 -4.83 4.05 -5.62
C THR A 418 -5.07 5.54 -5.46
N GLU A 419 -6.32 5.97 -5.57
CA GLU A 419 -6.71 7.35 -5.39
C GLU A 419 -6.46 7.84 -3.97
N ARG A 420 -6.97 7.13 -2.96
CA ARG A 420 -6.79 7.55 -1.55
C ARG A 420 -5.32 7.58 -1.15
N ILE A 421 -4.48 6.71 -1.72
CA ILE A 421 -3.02 6.77 -1.57
C ILE A 421 -2.45 8.07 -2.17
N LYS A 422 -2.83 8.42 -3.40
CA LYS A 422 -2.35 9.64 -4.08
C LYS A 422 -2.74 10.91 -3.34
N GLU A 423 -3.97 10.98 -2.86
CA GLU A 423 -4.46 12.13 -2.08
C GLU A 423 -3.68 12.32 -0.79
N VAL A 424 -3.45 11.24 -0.03
CA VAL A 424 -2.68 11.29 1.21
C VAL A 424 -1.23 11.70 0.96
N LEU A 425 -0.63 11.26 -0.16
CA LEU A 425 0.76 11.54 -0.47
C LEU A 425 1.03 13.01 -0.83
N THR A 426 0.15 13.65 -1.59
CA THR A 426 0.50 14.95 -2.20
C THR A 426 -0.57 16.04 -2.05
N GLY A 427 -1.81 15.65 -1.69
CA GLY A 427 -2.99 16.52 -1.78
C GLY A 427 -3.35 16.94 -3.21
N ALA A 428 -2.69 16.35 -4.21
CA ALA A 428 -2.88 16.51 -5.65
C ALA A 428 -2.74 15.14 -6.35
N SER A 429 -3.18 15.00 -7.60
CA SER A 429 -3.34 13.68 -8.24
C SER A 429 -2.12 13.22 -9.07
N GLY A 430 -0.97 13.90 -9.01
CA GLY A 430 0.20 13.64 -9.86
C GLY A 430 1.38 12.94 -9.17
N ALA A 431 2.14 12.12 -9.92
CA ALA A 431 3.34 11.44 -9.42
C ALA A 431 4.50 12.41 -9.08
N VAL A 432 4.61 13.53 -9.80
CA VAL A 432 5.52 14.64 -9.52
C VAL A 432 4.69 15.91 -9.35
N VAL A 433 4.89 16.63 -8.25
CA VAL A 433 4.17 17.86 -7.92
C VAL A 433 5.17 18.97 -7.62
N VAL A 434 5.10 20.07 -8.37
CA VAL A 434 5.82 21.31 -8.13
C VAL A 434 4.85 22.30 -7.49
N ARG A 435 4.89 22.42 -6.17
CA ARG A 435 4.07 23.34 -5.39
C ARG A 435 4.75 24.70 -5.31
N ILE A 436 4.08 25.75 -5.73
CA ILE A 436 4.61 27.11 -5.72
C ILE A 436 3.89 27.91 -4.65
N TYR A 437 4.65 28.47 -3.71
CA TYR A 437 4.14 29.37 -2.68
C TYR A 437 4.34 30.83 -3.06
N GLY A 438 3.42 31.70 -2.65
CA GLY A 438 3.54 33.12 -2.94
C GLY A 438 2.38 33.99 -2.44
N PRO A 439 2.56 35.32 -2.34
CA PRO A 439 1.53 36.20 -1.82
C PRO A 439 0.47 36.63 -2.86
N ASN A 440 0.83 36.84 -4.14
CA ASN A 440 -0.09 37.34 -5.17
C ASN A 440 -0.59 36.20 -6.07
N LEU A 441 -1.91 36.12 -6.26
CA LEU A 441 -2.55 35.06 -7.06
C LEU A 441 -2.28 35.17 -8.57
N ASP A 442 -2.12 36.39 -9.10
CA ASP A 442 -1.85 36.58 -10.52
C ASP A 442 -0.43 36.19 -10.88
N GLU A 443 0.52 36.58 -10.04
CA GLU A 443 1.93 36.21 -10.17
C GLU A 443 2.13 34.71 -9.92
N LEU A 444 1.45 34.11 -8.93
CA LEU A 444 1.44 32.66 -8.72
C LEU A 444 1.02 31.90 -9.99
N ARG A 445 -0.05 32.34 -10.66
CA ARG A 445 -0.55 31.70 -11.89
C ARG A 445 0.40 31.89 -13.06
N ALA A 446 1.01 33.07 -13.20
CA ALA A 446 2.03 33.32 -14.21
C ALA A 446 3.24 32.39 -14.00
N THR A 447 3.78 32.32 -12.78
CA THR A 447 4.89 31.43 -12.44
C THR A 447 4.52 29.95 -12.64
N ALA A 448 3.28 29.56 -12.36
CA ALA A 448 2.82 28.19 -12.58
C ALA A 448 2.78 27.82 -14.07
N GLU A 449 2.33 28.73 -14.94
CA GLU A 449 2.38 28.51 -16.39
C GLU A 449 3.83 28.52 -16.92
N ASP A 450 4.72 29.33 -16.36
CA ASP A 450 6.15 29.30 -16.70
C ASP A 450 6.77 27.93 -16.33
N VAL A 451 6.48 27.43 -15.11
CA VAL A 451 6.90 26.10 -14.66
C VAL A 451 6.33 25.01 -15.58
N LYS A 452 5.06 25.10 -15.95
CA LYS A 452 4.43 24.17 -16.89
C LYS A 452 5.12 24.19 -18.24
N HIS A 453 5.41 25.35 -18.83
CA HIS A 453 6.13 25.45 -20.11
C HIS A 453 7.53 24.81 -20.05
N VAL A 454 8.25 24.95 -18.93
CA VAL A 454 9.54 24.26 -18.74
C VAL A 454 9.35 22.74 -18.65
N MET A 455 8.32 22.28 -17.96
CA MET A 455 8.01 20.85 -17.81
C MET A 455 7.51 20.21 -19.12
N GLU A 456 6.80 20.94 -19.98
CA GLU A 456 6.30 20.44 -21.29
C GLU A 456 7.44 19.98 -22.21
N GLY A 457 8.63 20.56 -22.08
CA GLY A 457 9.81 20.22 -22.89
C GLY A 457 10.55 18.96 -22.45
N ILE A 458 10.18 18.35 -21.32
CA ILE A 458 10.88 17.21 -20.74
C ILE A 458 10.26 15.90 -21.24
N ASP A 459 11.08 15.08 -21.90
CA ASP A 459 10.64 13.77 -22.37
C ASP A 459 10.23 12.87 -21.21
N GLY A 460 9.12 12.14 -21.36
CA GLY A 460 8.53 11.30 -20.32
C GLY A 460 7.52 11.98 -19.39
N VAL A 461 7.33 13.29 -19.51
CA VAL A 461 6.23 14.00 -18.82
C VAL A 461 4.90 13.69 -19.50
N SER A 462 3.91 13.27 -18.72
CA SER A 462 2.57 12.93 -19.20
C SER A 462 1.48 13.51 -18.29
N GLY A 463 0.34 13.90 -18.86
CA GLY A 463 -0.77 14.46 -18.08
C GLY A 463 -0.41 15.71 -17.29
N LEU A 464 0.55 16.52 -17.77
CA LEU A 464 1.00 17.76 -17.14
C LEU A 464 -0.13 18.80 -17.06
N LYS A 465 -0.37 19.31 -15.85
CA LYS A 465 -1.47 20.22 -15.55
C LYS A 465 -1.08 21.20 -14.45
N VAL A 466 -1.73 22.36 -14.50
CA VAL A 466 -1.71 23.37 -13.44
C VAL A 466 -3.04 23.28 -12.69
N GLU A 467 -2.99 23.34 -11.36
CA GLU A 467 -4.17 23.43 -10.49
C GLU A 467 -5.10 24.55 -10.99
N GLN A 468 -6.40 24.24 -11.16
CA GLN A 468 -7.36 25.13 -11.82
C GLN A 468 -7.77 26.29 -10.92
N GLN A 469 -6.95 27.34 -10.92
CA GLN A 469 -7.26 28.63 -10.31
C GLN A 469 -7.67 29.64 -11.40
N VAL A 470 -8.86 29.46 -11.97
CA VAL A 470 -9.37 30.33 -13.04
C VAL A 470 -10.22 31.47 -12.48
N LEU A 471 -10.31 32.55 -13.26
CA LEU A 471 -11.25 33.62 -12.94
C LEU A 471 -12.63 33.25 -13.48
N VAL A 472 -13.62 33.23 -12.60
CA VAL A 472 -15.03 33.05 -12.95
C VAL A 472 -15.75 34.39 -12.89
N PRO A 473 -16.76 34.61 -13.75
CA PRO A 473 -17.54 35.83 -13.70
C PRO A 473 -18.34 35.88 -12.39
N GLN A 474 -18.12 36.92 -11.58
CA GLN A 474 -18.89 37.19 -10.38
C GLN A 474 -19.54 38.56 -10.47
N ILE A 475 -20.75 38.68 -9.93
CA ILE A 475 -21.42 39.96 -9.79
C ILE A 475 -20.86 40.63 -8.54
N VAL A 476 -20.11 41.71 -8.73
CA VAL A 476 -19.55 42.52 -7.65
C VAL A 476 -20.45 43.72 -7.42
N VAL A 477 -20.91 43.88 -6.18
CA VAL A 477 -21.70 45.04 -5.73
C VAL A 477 -20.74 46.01 -5.03
N ARG A 478 -20.25 47.01 -5.76
CA ARG A 478 -19.37 48.06 -5.22
C ARG A 478 -20.22 49.20 -4.67
N ILE A 479 -20.33 49.29 -3.35
CA ILE A 479 -21.13 50.32 -2.69
C ILE A 479 -20.51 51.70 -2.92
N ARG A 480 -21.31 52.65 -3.41
CA ARG A 480 -20.93 54.06 -3.56
C ARG A 480 -21.24 54.79 -2.26
N SER A 481 -20.24 54.89 -1.38
CA SER A 481 -20.42 55.43 -0.03
C SER A 481 -20.99 56.86 0.00
N GLU A 482 -20.67 57.70 -0.99
CA GLU A 482 -21.18 59.08 -1.07
C GLU A 482 -22.69 59.12 -1.37
N ASP A 483 -23.15 58.31 -2.32
CA ASP A 483 -24.57 58.22 -2.67
C ASP A 483 -25.37 57.52 -1.56
N ALA A 484 -24.82 56.45 -0.98
CA ALA A 484 -25.41 55.77 0.16
C ALA A 484 -25.63 56.74 1.34
N MET A 485 -24.66 57.62 1.61
CA MET A 485 -24.75 58.65 2.65
C MET A 485 -25.87 59.65 2.38
N ALA A 486 -26.12 60.03 1.12
CA ALA A 486 -27.22 60.94 0.77
C ALA A 486 -28.61 60.37 1.14
N PHE A 487 -28.73 59.04 1.17
CA PHE A 487 -29.95 58.33 1.61
C PHE A 487 -29.88 57.84 3.07
N GLY A 488 -28.83 58.19 3.81
CA GLY A 488 -28.61 57.79 5.20
C GLY A 488 -28.29 56.31 5.39
N LEU A 489 -27.85 55.61 4.34
CA LEU A 489 -27.53 54.18 4.38
C LEU A 489 -26.05 53.95 4.71
N THR A 490 -25.78 52.98 5.57
CA THR A 490 -24.41 52.47 5.75
C THR A 490 -24.11 51.34 4.76
N PRO A 491 -22.83 51.07 4.46
CA PRO A 491 -22.47 49.90 3.66
C PRO A 491 -22.98 48.57 4.24
N GLY A 492 -23.10 48.50 5.58
CA GLY A 492 -23.66 47.34 6.27
C GLY A 492 -25.14 47.14 5.99
N ASP A 493 -25.92 48.23 5.94
CA ASP A 493 -27.36 48.18 5.63
C ASP A 493 -27.59 47.67 4.22
N ILE A 494 -26.86 48.21 3.24
CA ILE A 494 -26.94 47.81 1.83
C ILE A 494 -26.51 46.35 1.67
N SER A 495 -25.41 45.94 2.30
CA SER A 495 -24.90 44.56 2.23
C SER A 495 -25.90 43.58 2.83
N THR A 496 -26.50 43.92 3.99
CA THR A 496 -27.46 43.06 4.68
C THR A 496 -28.76 42.93 3.88
N ALA A 497 -29.30 44.04 3.37
CA ALA A 497 -30.50 44.04 2.54
C ALA A 497 -30.29 43.22 1.26
N THR A 498 -29.17 43.44 0.57
CA THR A 498 -28.83 42.72 -0.66
C THR A 498 -28.61 41.23 -0.38
N ALA A 499 -27.86 40.87 0.68
CA ALA A 499 -27.63 39.48 1.04
C ALA A 499 -28.92 38.75 1.42
N THR A 500 -29.83 39.40 2.16
CA THR A 500 -31.13 38.84 2.52
C THR A 500 -31.96 38.48 1.29
N LEU A 501 -31.99 39.37 0.30
CA LEU A 501 -32.81 39.19 -0.90
C LEU A 501 -32.17 38.28 -1.94
N VAL A 502 -30.83 38.19 -2.00
CA VAL A 502 -30.10 37.37 -2.98
C VAL A 502 -29.73 35.99 -2.45
N ASN A 503 -29.11 35.88 -1.26
CA ASN A 503 -28.65 34.63 -0.67
C ASN A 503 -29.67 33.99 0.28
N GLY A 504 -30.67 34.75 0.69
CA GLY A 504 -31.57 34.38 1.76
C GLY A 504 -30.96 34.63 3.14
N THR A 505 -31.81 34.88 4.13
CA THR A 505 -31.37 34.97 5.53
C THR A 505 -32.28 34.11 6.40
N GLN A 506 -31.66 33.25 7.21
CA GLN A 506 -32.38 32.45 8.20
C GLN A 506 -32.90 33.38 9.30
N VAL A 507 -34.22 33.42 9.47
CA VAL A 507 -34.91 34.27 10.46
C VAL A 507 -35.49 33.47 11.62
N GLY A 508 -35.54 32.14 11.52
CA GLY A 508 -36.04 31.28 12.57
C GLY A 508 -35.94 29.79 12.25
N GLU A 509 -36.44 28.98 13.17
CA GLU A 509 -36.51 27.53 13.06
C GLU A 509 -37.86 27.03 13.58
N ILE A 510 -38.43 26.06 12.88
CA ILE A 510 -39.65 25.37 13.29
C ILE A 510 -39.27 23.94 13.63
N PHE A 511 -39.61 23.56 14.86
CA PHE A 511 -39.45 22.19 15.36
C PHE A 511 -40.76 21.45 15.11
N GLU A 512 -40.71 20.44 14.25
CA GLU A 512 -41.84 19.56 13.95
C GLU A 512 -41.38 18.11 14.03
N ASP A 513 -42.06 17.34 14.89
CA ASP A 513 -41.64 16.02 15.33
C ASP A 513 -40.20 16.00 15.86
N GLN A 514 -39.27 15.43 15.09
CA GLN A 514 -37.83 15.37 15.38
C GLN A 514 -37.00 16.04 14.29
N LYS A 515 -37.63 16.92 13.49
CA LYS A 515 -37.00 17.65 12.38
C LYS A 515 -36.98 19.15 12.68
N ILE A 516 -35.93 19.80 12.20
CA ILE A 516 -35.75 21.25 12.30
C ILE A 516 -35.89 21.80 10.88
N PHE A 517 -36.92 22.62 10.67
CA PHE A 517 -37.13 23.33 9.41
C PHE A 517 -36.68 24.78 9.57
N ARG A 518 -35.70 25.20 8.78
CA ARG A 518 -35.21 26.59 8.79
C ARG A 518 -36.23 27.48 8.09
N VAL A 519 -36.61 28.58 8.73
CA VAL A 519 -37.43 29.65 8.12
C VAL A 519 -36.47 30.67 7.53
N VAL A 520 -36.50 30.83 6.22
CA VAL A 520 -35.59 31.69 5.46
C VAL A 520 -36.41 32.73 4.72
N VAL A 521 -36.02 34.00 4.84
CA VAL A 521 -36.54 35.08 3.99
C VAL A 521 -35.67 35.17 2.75
N TRP A 522 -36.29 35.20 1.58
CA TRP A 522 -35.62 35.26 0.30
C TRP A 522 -36.38 36.20 -0.65
N GLY A 523 -35.67 36.92 -1.52
CA GLY A 523 -36.26 37.67 -2.62
C GLY A 523 -36.77 36.78 -3.76
N GLU A 524 -37.53 37.40 -4.66
CA GLU A 524 -38.10 36.73 -5.83
C GLU A 524 -37.02 36.16 -6.76
N GLU A 525 -37.39 35.13 -7.53
CA GLU A 525 -36.47 34.44 -8.46
C GLU A 525 -35.74 35.35 -9.47
N PRO A 526 -36.36 36.38 -10.09
CA PRO A 526 -35.68 37.23 -11.07
C PRO A 526 -34.46 37.97 -10.52
N VAL A 527 -34.49 38.38 -9.24
CA VAL A 527 -33.40 39.12 -8.57
C VAL A 527 -32.11 38.29 -8.50
N ARG A 528 -32.21 36.96 -8.63
CA ARG A 528 -31.08 36.01 -8.56
C ARG A 528 -30.55 35.55 -9.91
N ARG A 529 -31.34 35.71 -10.97
CA ARG A 529 -31.01 35.24 -12.33
C ARG A 529 -30.62 36.37 -13.27
N ASP A 530 -31.03 37.60 -12.95
CA ASP A 530 -30.85 38.77 -13.80
C ASP A 530 -30.17 39.93 -13.03
N VAL A 531 -29.03 40.38 -13.55
CA VAL A 531 -28.27 41.52 -13.01
C VAL A 531 -29.09 42.80 -13.08
N ASP A 532 -29.91 42.99 -14.11
CA ASP A 532 -30.73 44.20 -14.25
C ASP A 532 -31.89 44.21 -13.25
N ALA A 533 -32.45 43.04 -12.91
CA ALA A 533 -33.39 42.91 -11.81
C ALA A 533 -32.72 43.26 -10.47
N LEU A 534 -31.48 42.81 -10.25
CA LEU A 534 -30.70 43.14 -9.06
C LEU A 534 -30.38 44.65 -8.97
N ARG A 535 -30.08 45.33 -10.09
CA ARG A 535 -29.89 46.80 -10.12
C ARG A 535 -31.14 47.55 -9.67
N ARG A 536 -32.33 47.05 -10.01
CA ARG A 536 -33.63 47.65 -9.66
C ARG A 536 -34.14 47.21 -8.28
N LEU A 537 -33.36 46.43 -7.54
CA LEU A 537 -33.72 45.97 -6.20
C LEU A 537 -33.92 47.16 -5.28
N MET A 538 -35.10 47.31 -4.71
CA MET A 538 -35.42 48.42 -3.82
C MET A 538 -34.93 48.12 -2.40
N ILE A 539 -34.23 49.07 -1.80
CA ILE A 539 -33.69 49.00 -0.43
C ILE A 539 -34.36 50.11 0.41
N ASP A 540 -34.83 49.73 1.59
CA ASP A 540 -35.44 50.66 2.53
C ASP A 540 -34.38 51.59 3.14
N THR A 541 -34.70 52.89 3.18
CA THR A 541 -33.88 53.91 3.84
C THR A 541 -34.39 54.17 5.27
N PRO A 542 -33.55 54.72 6.18
CA PRO A 542 -33.99 55.08 7.54
C PRO A 542 -35.13 56.11 7.57
N SER A 543 -35.32 56.86 6.47
CA SER A 543 -36.42 57.82 6.31
C SER A 543 -37.77 57.19 5.98
N GLY A 544 -37.80 55.89 5.65
CA GLY A 544 -38.98 55.15 5.18
C GLY A 544 -39.23 55.25 3.67
N ALA A 545 -38.40 55.99 2.93
CA ALA A 545 -38.35 55.94 1.46
C ALA A 545 -37.56 54.71 0.98
N GLN A 546 -37.73 54.34 -0.29
CA GLN A 546 -36.98 53.27 -0.94
C GLN A 546 -36.05 53.84 -2.02
N VAL A 547 -34.87 53.23 -2.15
CA VAL A 547 -33.87 53.57 -3.18
C VAL A 547 -33.46 52.32 -3.93
N ALA A 548 -33.23 52.41 -5.24
CA ALA A 548 -32.77 51.24 -6.00
C ALA A 548 -31.29 50.96 -5.69
N LEU A 549 -30.90 49.68 -5.68
CA LEU A 549 -29.51 49.29 -5.42
C LEU A 549 -28.54 49.93 -6.42
N GLY A 550 -28.93 50.09 -7.68
CA GLY A 550 -28.12 50.77 -8.70
C GLY A 550 -27.88 52.27 -8.46
N ASP A 551 -28.69 52.92 -7.63
CA ASP A 551 -28.51 54.33 -7.25
C ASP A 551 -27.48 54.51 -6.14
N VAL A 552 -27.19 53.46 -5.37
CA VAL A 552 -26.25 53.48 -4.23
C VAL A 552 -25.07 52.52 -4.38
N ALA A 553 -25.04 51.68 -5.41
CA ALA A 553 -23.96 50.75 -5.70
C ALA A 553 -23.78 50.52 -7.21
N ASP A 554 -22.53 50.30 -7.62
CA ASP A 554 -22.19 49.83 -8.96
C ASP A 554 -22.22 48.30 -9.00
N LEU A 555 -23.03 47.75 -9.90
CA LEU A 555 -23.06 46.32 -10.18
C LEU A 555 -22.24 46.04 -11.44
N THR A 556 -21.14 45.33 -11.30
CA THR A 556 -20.24 44.95 -12.39
C THR A 556 -20.04 43.45 -12.39
N ILE A 557 -19.95 42.85 -13.58
CA ILE A 557 -19.51 41.47 -13.70
C ILE A 557 -18.00 41.52 -13.81
N GLU A 558 -17.31 41.04 -12.78
CA GLU A 558 -15.85 41.07 -12.70
C GLU A 558 -15.29 39.64 -12.63
N PRO A 559 -14.10 39.40 -13.20
CA PRO A 559 -13.43 38.12 -13.09
C PRO A 559 -12.84 37.97 -11.68
N ALA A 560 -13.26 36.93 -10.95
CA ALA A 560 -12.81 36.66 -9.58
C ALA A 560 -12.32 35.21 -9.46
N PRO A 561 -11.32 34.91 -8.59
CA PRO A 561 -10.80 33.56 -8.44
C PRO A 561 -11.89 32.60 -7.95
N ASN A 562 -12.02 31.45 -8.60
CA ASN A 562 -12.95 30.39 -8.18
C ASN A 562 -12.58 29.76 -6.83
N VAL A 563 -11.28 29.64 -6.57
CA VAL A 563 -10.74 29.02 -5.35
C VAL A 563 -9.45 29.73 -4.93
N ILE A 564 -9.16 29.73 -3.63
CA ILE A 564 -7.88 30.20 -3.09
C ILE A 564 -7.36 29.15 -2.10
N THR A 565 -6.42 28.32 -2.53
CA THR A 565 -5.81 27.28 -1.70
C THR A 565 -4.65 27.84 -0.88
N ARG A 566 -4.50 27.33 0.35
CA ARG A 566 -3.47 27.75 1.30
C ARG A 566 -2.92 26.57 2.08
N GLU A 567 -1.63 26.63 2.39
CA GLU A 567 -0.96 25.71 3.30
C GLU A 567 -0.04 26.52 4.22
N GLY A 568 -0.07 26.25 5.52
CA GLY A 568 0.67 27.04 6.51
C GLY A 568 0.31 28.54 6.50
N SER A 569 -0.93 28.89 6.11
CA SER A 569 -1.40 30.27 5.84
C SER A 569 -0.80 30.98 4.62
N SER A 570 0.11 30.34 3.89
CA SER A 570 0.62 30.84 2.61
C SER A 570 -0.27 30.38 1.46
N ARG A 571 -0.49 31.22 0.45
CA ARG A 571 -1.21 30.81 -0.77
C ARG A 571 -0.29 29.91 -1.59
N LYS A 572 -0.89 28.92 -2.24
CA LYS A 572 -0.16 27.97 -3.10
C LYS A 572 -0.85 27.79 -4.45
N ILE A 573 -0.11 27.26 -5.40
CA ILE A 573 -0.65 26.65 -6.63
C ILE A 573 0.25 25.48 -7.01
N ASP A 574 -0.37 24.36 -7.40
CA ASP A 574 0.36 23.15 -7.77
C ASP A 574 0.45 22.98 -9.29
N VAL A 575 1.63 22.62 -9.78
CA VAL A 575 1.83 22.11 -11.15
C VAL A 575 2.23 20.65 -11.02
N TYR A 576 1.49 19.74 -11.63
CA TYR A 576 1.69 18.31 -11.43
C TYR A 576 1.63 17.54 -12.74
N CYS A 577 2.33 16.41 -12.78
CA CYS A 577 2.34 15.50 -13.91
C CYS A 577 2.54 14.05 -13.47
N ASN A 578 2.21 13.13 -14.36
CA ASN A 578 2.57 11.73 -14.27
C ASN A 578 3.78 11.45 -15.17
N VAL A 579 4.48 10.35 -14.93
CA VAL A 579 5.61 9.93 -15.75
C VAL A 579 5.23 8.72 -16.60
N SER A 580 5.54 8.75 -17.89
CA SER A 580 5.28 7.66 -18.82
C SER A 580 6.45 7.45 -19.77
N GLY A 581 6.78 6.20 -20.10
CA GLY A 581 7.86 5.85 -21.03
C GLY A 581 9.29 6.02 -20.52
N ARG A 582 9.50 6.64 -19.34
CA ARG A 582 10.79 6.81 -18.65
C ARG A 582 10.65 6.53 -17.15
N ASP A 583 11.76 6.42 -16.44
CA ASP A 583 11.73 6.22 -14.98
C ASP A 583 11.36 7.52 -14.25
N LEU A 584 10.59 7.37 -13.17
CA LEU A 584 10.13 8.49 -12.34
C LEU A 584 11.30 9.31 -11.77
N SER A 585 12.35 8.63 -11.30
CA SER A 585 13.47 9.27 -10.61
C SER A 585 14.28 10.19 -11.53
N SER A 586 14.59 9.76 -12.76
CA SER A 586 15.31 10.59 -13.72
C SER A 586 14.47 11.77 -14.19
N VAL A 587 13.18 11.54 -14.52
CA VAL A 587 12.29 12.62 -14.97
C VAL A 587 12.07 13.66 -13.87
N ALA A 588 11.85 13.23 -12.62
CA ALA A 588 11.69 14.15 -11.50
C ALA A 588 12.95 14.96 -11.20
N THR A 589 14.14 14.35 -11.27
CA THR A 589 15.42 15.05 -11.08
C THR A 589 15.67 16.06 -12.21
N GLU A 590 15.30 15.69 -13.44
CA GLU A 590 15.37 16.57 -14.62
C GLU A 590 14.41 17.76 -14.47
N ILE A 591 13.17 17.53 -14.04
CA ILE A 591 12.18 18.58 -13.70
C ILE A 591 12.74 19.50 -12.61
N GLU A 592 13.23 18.95 -11.50
CA GLU A 592 13.76 19.74 -10.39
C GLU A 592 14.91 20.65 -10.84
N SER A 593 15.84 20.10 -11.63
CA SER A 593 16.96 20.85 -12.19
C SER A 593 16.50 21.91 -13.19
N ALA A 594 15.57 21.58 -14.09
CA ALA A 594 15.06 22.49 -15.11
C ALA A 594 14.29 23.66 -14.49
N VAL A 595 13.37 23.38 -13.57
CA VAL A 595 12.57 24.40 -12.88
C VAL A 595 13.47 25.35 -12.07
N LYS A 596 14.44 24.83 -11.30
CA LYS A 596 15.35 25.67 -10.52
C LYS A 596 16.30 26.52 -11.37
N SER A 597 16.58 26.13 -12.61
CA SER A 597 17.55 26.82 -13.47
C SER A 597 16.90 27.76 -14.49
N GLN A 598 15.68 27.47 -14.94
CA GLN A 598 15.01 28.20 -16.03
C GLN A 598 13.89 29.13 -15.56
N VAL A 599 13.31 28.90 -14.37
CA VAL A 599 12.25 29.74 -13.82
C VAL A 599 12.82 30.68 -12.77
N ASP A 600 12.59 31.99 -12.95
CA ASP A 600 12.95 32.99 -11.94
C ASP A 600 11.81 33.15 -10.92
N PHE A 601 12.06 32.73 -9.68
CA PHE A 601 11.11 32.89 -8.59
C PHE A 601 11.34 34.27 -7.95
N GLY A 602 10.40 35.20 -8.19
CA GLY A 602 10.43 36.53 -7.59
C GLY A 602 10.48 36.52 -6.05
N GLN A 603 10.68 37.68 -5.43
CA GLN A 603 10.78 37.76 -3.97
C GLN A 603 9.49 37.28 -3.30
N GLY A 604 9.62 36.32 -2.38
CA GLY A 604 8.48 35.73 -1.67
C GLY A 604 7.86 34.53 -2.38
N TYR A 605 8.37 34.14 -3.57
CA TYR A 605 7.97 32.94 -4.28
C TYR A 605 9.03 31.85 -4.14
N HIS A 606 8.60 30.61 -3.96
CA HIS A 606 9.51 29.47 -3.96
C HIS A 606 8.80 28.17 -4.35
N PRO A 607 9.48 27.29 -5.10
CA PRO A 607 8.97 25.97 -5.41
C PRO A 607 9.31 24.96 -4.30
N VAL A 608 8.42 24.01 -4.08
CA VAL A 608 8.64 22.81 -3.27
C VAL A 608 8.24 21.61 -4.11
N PHE A 609 9.15 20.63 -4.19
CA PHE A 609 8.93 19.41 -4.96
C PHE A 609 8.36 18.34 -4.04
N LEU A 610 7.16 17.88 -4.37
CA LEU A 610 6.39 16.87 -3.68
C LEU A 610 6.05 15.74 -4.67
N GLY A 611 5.41 14.68 -4.20
CA GLY A 611 5.05 13.54 -5.05
C GLY A 611 5.68 12.23 -4.59
N GLU A 612 5.40 11.18 -5.35
CA GLU A 612 5.94 9.83 -5.15
C GLU A 612 7.47 9.85 -5.15
N TYR A 613 8.10 10.71 -5.97
CA TYR A 613 9.55 10.87 -6.04
C TYR A 613 10.19 11.32 -4.72
N ALA A 614 9.61 12.31 -4.04
CA ALA A 614 10.17 12.86 -2.80
C ALA A 614 10.14 11.80 -1.68
N GLU A 615 9.01 11.10 -1.56
CA GLU A 615 8.84 10.01 -0.60
C GLU A 615 9.74 8.81 -0.92
N ALA A 616 9.83 8.41 -2.20
CA ALA A 616 10.70 7.32 -2.63
C ALA A 616 12.18 7.65 -2.34
N THR A 617 12.61 8.88 -2.58
CA THR A 617 14.00 9.32 -2.32
C THR A 617 14.31 9.31 -0.82
N ALA A 618 13.41 9.84 0.01
CA ALA A 618 13.56 9.84 1.47
C ALA A 618 13.59 8.42 2.04
N ALA A 619 12.68 7.55 1.57
CA ALA A 619 12.64 6.14 1.95
C ALA A 619 13.92 5.42 1.53
N ARG A 620 14.40 5.61 0.30
CA ARG A 620 15.63 5.00 -0.23
C ARG A 620 16.85 5.37 0.60
N GLN A 621 17.05 6.64 0.93
CA GLN A 621 18.20 7.07 1.75
C GLN A 621 18.19 6.42 3.13
N ARG A 622 17.01 6.37 3.78
CA ARG A 622 16.86 5.73 5.09
C ARG A 622 17.09 4.22 5.02
N ILE A 623 16.51 3.54 4.03
CA ILE A 623 16.72 2.10 3.80
C ILE A 623 18.21 1.82 3.57
N MET A 624 18.89 2.61 2.75
CA MET A 624 20.31 2.42 2.48
C MET A 624 21.14 2.54 3.78
N LEU A 625 20.91 3.58 4.57
CA LEU A 625 21.62 3.79 5.83
C LEU A 625 21.36 2.67 6.84
N LEU A 626 20.10 2.27 6.99
CA LEU A 626 19.70 1.20 7.91
C LEU A 626 20.17 -0.18 7.43
N SER A 627 20.19 -0.43 6.12
CA SER A 627 20.70 -1.67 5.54
C SER A 627 22.20 -1.81 5.76
N ILE A 628 22.97 -0.71 5.68
CA ILE A 628 24.39 -0.70 6.03
C ILE A 628 24.57 -1.06 7.51
N PHE A 629 23.77 -0.47 8.40
CA PHE A 629 23.82 -0.80 9.82
C PHE A 629 23.48 -2.28 10.10
N SER A 630 22.41 -2.79 9.48
CA SER A 630 22.04 -4.21 9.56
C SER A 630 23.14 -5.12 9.00
N ALA A 631 23.77 -4.76 7.87
CA ALA A 631 24.88 -5.53 7.29
C ALA A 631 26.08 -5.61 8.26
N ILE A 632 26.43 -4.49 8.90
CA ILE A 632 27.49 -4.47 9.93
C ILE A 632 27.10 -5.36 11.11
N ALA A 633 25.87 -5.24 11.61
CA ALA A 633 25.39 -6.03 12.74
C ALA A 633 25.31 -7.54 12.41
N ILE A 634 24.92 -7.91 11.18
CA ILE A 634 24.95 -9.30 10.68
C ILE A 634 26.39 -9.81 10.65
N PHE A 635 27.33 -9.03 10.11
CA PHE A 635 28.75 -9.41 10.10
C PHE A 635 29.30 -9.61 11.52
N LEU A 636 28.93 -8.74 12.48
CA LEU A 636 29.32 -8.87 13.88
C LEU A 636 28.72 -10.13 14.54
N LEU A 637 27.47 -10.48 14.23
CA LEU A 637 26.85 -11.72 14.71
C LEU A 637 27.52 -12.96 14.10
N LEU A 638 27.79 -12.96 12.80
CA LEU A 638 28.55 -14.03 12.14
C LEU A 638 29.95 -14.18 12.76
N TYR A 639 30.61 -13.06 13.07
CA TYR A 639 31.90 -13.06 13.75
C TYR A 639 31.79 -13.60 15.19
N ALA A 640 30.72 -13.26 15.91
CA ALA A 640 30.48 -13.73 17.27
C ALA A 640 30.21 -15.24 17.33
N ASP A 641 29.43 -15.76 16.39
CA ASP A 641 29.10 -17.19 16.28
C ASP A 641 30.34 -18.02 15.94
N PHE A 642 31.03 -17.68 14.84
CA PHE A 642 32.21 -18.43 14.42
C PHE A 642 33.47 -18.13 15.24
N GLN A 643 33.55 -16.99 15.94
CA GLN A 643 34.78 -16.50 16.57
C GLN A 643 35.98 -16.45 15.60
N ALA A 644 35.71 -16.30 14.30
CA ALA A 644 36.73 -16.34 13.26
C ALA A 644 36.31 -15.48 12.06
N ILE A 645 37.20 -14.58 11.66
CA ILE A 645 36.90 -13.59 10.61
C ILE A 645 36.76 -14.22 9.21
N ARG A 646 37.52 -15.29 8.92
CA ARG A 646 37.51 -15.95 7.61
C ARG A 646 36.15 -16.60 7.27
N PRO A 647 35.58 -17.48 8.11
CA PRO A 647 34.25 -18.03 7.84
C PRO A 647 33.15 -16.97 7.85
N ALA A 648 33.22 -15.98 8.77
CA ALA A 648 32.26 -14.88 8.80
C ALA A 648 32.28 -14.07 7.49
N PHE A 649 33.46 -13.72 6.98
CA PHE A 649 33.62 -13.02 5.72
C PHE A 649 33.17 -13.84 4.52
N LEU A 650 33.41 -15.16 4.52
CA LEU A 650 32.95 -16.06 3.45
C LEU A 650 31.43 -16.05 3.34
N ILE A 651 30.71 -16.18 4.45
CA ILE A 651 29.25 -16.14 4.43
C ILE A 651 28.74 -14.74 4.08
N PHE A 652 29.33 -13.69 4.64
CA PHE A 652 28.97 -12.32 4.29
C PHE A 652 29.13 -12.03 2.79
N LEU A 653 30.21 -12.54 2.17
CA LEU A 653 30.45 -12.39 0.75
C LEU A 653 29.44 -13.15 -0.11
N THR A 654 28.83 -14.23 0.39
CA THR A 654 27.83 -15.01 -0.37
C THR A 654 26.46 -14.32 -0.44
N LEU A 655 26.16 -13.39 0.48
CA LEU A 655 24.85 -12.74 0.56
C LEU A 655 24.48 -11.94 -0.71
N PRO A 656 25.36 -11.08 -1.28
CA PRO A 656 25.03 -10.39 -2.53
C PRO A 656 24.82 -11.35 -3.72
N PHE A 657 25.52 -12.48 -3.76
CA PHE A 657 25.33 -13.47 -4.82
C PHE A 657 23.99 -14.20 -4.70
N ALA A 658 23.44 -14.36 -3.50
CA ALA A 658 22.11 -14.92 -3.30
C ALA A 658 21.00 -14.08 -3.97
N LEU A 659 21.23 -12.77 -4.14
CA LEU A 659 20.27 -11.86 -4.77
C LEU A 659 20.20 -11.98 -6.30
N VAL A 660 21.18 -12.61 -6.94
CA VAL A 660 21.26 -12.75 -8.41
C VAL A 660 20.00 -13.41 -8.98
N GLY A 661 19.52 -14.49 -8.34
CA GLY A 661 18.30 -15.16 -8.77
C GLY A 661 17.05 -14.36 -8.47
N GLY A 662 17.07 -13.51 -7.44
CA GLY A 662 15.96 -12.59 -7.16
C GLY A 662 15.82 -11.53 -8.25
N ILE A 663 16.93 -11.02 -8.80
CA ILE A 663 16.94 -10.11 -9.95
C ILE A 663 16.33 -10.80 -11.17
N ALA A 664 16.73 -12.06 -11.45
CA ALA A 664 16.11 -12.85 -12.51
C ALA A 664 14.60 -13.08 -12.27
N GLY A 665 14.20 -13.32 -11.01
CA GLY A 665 12.79 -13.41 -10.61
C GLY A 665 12.02 -12.12 -10.88
N ALA A 666 12.60 -10.95 -10.60
CA ALA A 666 11.99 -9.65 -10.90
C ALA A 666 11.73 -9.46 -12.40
N PHE A 667 12.64 -9.90 -13.27
CA PHE A 667 12.41 -9.90 -14.73
C PHE A 667 11.26 -10.82 -15.16
N LEU A 668 11.14 -12.00 -14.54
CA LEU A 668 10.04 -12.92 -14.81
C LEU A 668 8.68 -12.36 -14.36
N CYS A 669 8.67 -11.47 -13.38
CA CYS A 669 7.47 -10.82 -12.85
C CYS A 669 7.08 -9.52 -13.58
N GLY A 670 7.68 -9.22 -14.74
CA GLY A 670 7.36 -8.02 -15.53
C GLY A 670 8.41 -6.92 -15.51
N GLY A 671 9.56 -7.15 -14.87
CA GLY A 671 10.72 -6.26 -14.98
C GLY A 671 10.64 -4.98 -14.14
N VAL A 672 9.89 -5.01 -13.04
CA VAL A 672 9.74 -3.87 -12.12
C VAL A 672 10.17 -4.27 -10.71
N ILE A 673 10.98 -3.43 -10.07
CA ILE A 673 11.30 -3.54 -8.65
C ILE A 673 10.24 -2.75 -7.87
N SER A 674 9.35 -3.49 -7.21
CA SER A 674 8.41 -2.92 -6.26
C SER A 674 8.91 -2.98 -4.83
N LEU A 675 8.23 -2.30 -3.91
CA LEU A 675 8.55 -2.40 -2.49
C LEU A 675 8.32 -3.83 -1.96
N GLY A 676 7.38 -4.58 -2.55
CA GLY A 676 7.23 -6.04 -2.33
C GLY A 676 8.47 -6.83 -2.78
N SER A 677 9.02 -6.53 -3.96
CA SER A 677 10.29 -7.11 -4.44
C SER A 677 11.45 -6.84 -3.49
N LEU A 678 11.54 -5.61 -2.93
CA LEU A 678 12.59 -5.25 -1.97
C LEU A 678 12.54 -6.13 -0.72
N ILE A 679 11.35 -6.37 -0.18
CA ILE A 679 11.19 -7.28 0.97
C ILE A 679 11.55 -8.70 0.59
N GLY A 680 11.19 -9.16 -0.61
CA GLY A 680 11.62 -10.45 -1.12
C GLY A 680 13.14 -10.60 -1.09
N PHE A 681 13.88 -9.58 -1.54
CA PHE A 681 15.35 -9.58 -1.46
C PHE A 681 15.86 -9.64 -0.01
N VAL A 682 15.26 -8.87 0.90
CA VAL A 682 15.62 -8.87 2.33
C VAL A 682 15.39 -10.25 2.96
N THR A 683 14.25 -10.87 2.69
CA THR A 683 13.94 -12.24 3.14
C THR A 683 14.96 -13.25 2.60
N VAL A 684 15.31 -13.17 1.31
CA VAL A 684 16.33 -14.05 0.71
C VAL A 684 17.68 -13.89 1.40
N LEU A 685 18.09 -12.67 1.75
CA LEU A 685 19.36 -12.43 2.48
C LEU A 685 19.35 -13.13 3.85
N GLY A 686 18.24 -13.05 4.59
CA GLY A 686 18.08 -13.72 5.87
C GLY A 686 18.22 -15.23 5.75
N VAL A 687 17.43 -15.84 4.84
CA VAL A 687 17.45 -17.29 4.61
C VAL A 687 18.82 -17.76 4.06
N ALA A 688 19.45 -16.98 3.18
CA ALA A 688 20.77 -17.28 2.65
C ALA A 688 21.84 -17.27 3.74
N ALA A 689 21.84 -16.27 4.61
CA ALA A 689 22.75 -16.18 5.75
C ALA A 689 22.59 -17.37 6.69
N ARG A 690 21.34 -17.70 7.05
CA ARG A 690 20.96 -18.84 7.89
C ARG A 690 21.49 -20.17 7.33
N ASN A 691 21.21 -20.47 6.07
CA ASN A 691 21.70 -21.69 5.42
C ASN A 691 23.23 -21.75 5.36
N GLY A 692 23.87 -20.60 5.14
CA GLY A 692 25.32 -20.46 5.18
C GLY A 692 25.93 -20.78 6.55
N ILE A 693 25.31 -20.28 7.62
CA ILE A 693 25.75 -20.51 9.01
C ILE A 693 25.71 -21.99 9.35
N MET A 694 24.58 -22.64 9.10
CA MET A 694 24.38 -24.06 9.39
C MET A 694 25.37 -24.96 8.63
N MET A 695 25.75 -24.58 7.41
CA MET A 695 26.73 -25.32 6.62
C MET A 695 28.14 -25.23 7.23
N ILE A 696 28.58 -24.03 7.60
CA ILE A 696 29.93 -23.81 8.16
C ILE A 696 30.06 -24.42 9.55
N ASP A 697 29.03 -24.24 10.38
CA ASP A 697 29.02 -24.75 11.74
C ASP A 697 29.17 -26.28 11.74
N HIS A 698 28.47 -26.96 10.83
CA HIS A 698 28.60 -28.41 10.65
C HIS A 698 30.02 -28.84 10.22
N TYR A 699 30.71 -28.09 9.35
CA TYR A 699 32.11 -28.39 9.02
C TYR A 699 33.03 -28.29 10.23
N ARG A 700 32.80 -27.27 11.07
CA ARG A 700 33.60 -27.07 12.28
C ARG A 700 33.33 -28.15 13.30
N HIS A 701 32.07 -28.54 13.46
CA HIS A 701 31.67 -29.65 14.33
C HIS A 701 32.38 -30.95 13.94
N LEU A 702 32.36 -31.31 12.65
CA LEU A 702 33.07 -32.48 12.13
C LEU A 702 34.59 -32.43 12.40
N GLN A 703 35.18 -31.23 12.29
CA GLN A 703 36.62 -31.04 12.51
C GLN A 703 37.01 -31.07 14.00
N GLN A 704 36.23 -30.39 14.85
CA GLN A 704 36.60 -30.11 16.24
C GLN A 704 36.10 -31.19 17.21
N GLU A 705 34.89 -31.71 17.00
CA GLU A 705 34.28 -32.69 17.90
C GLU A 705 34.41 -34.12 17.38
N GLU A 706 34.21 -34.34 16.08
CA GLU A 706 34.28 -35.69 15.49
C GLU A 706 35.69 -36.06 14.98
N GLY A 707 36.63 -35.11 15.02
CA GLY A 707 38.05 -35.33 14.74
C GLY A 707 38.38 -35.66 13.29
N VAL A 708 37.49 -35.34 12.34
CA VAL A 708 37.72 -35.56 10.91
C VAL A 708 38.83 -34.62 10.43
N ALA A 709 39.87 -35.16 9.77
CA ALA A 709 40.98 -34.36 9.28
C ALA A 709 40.53 -33.36 8.20
N PHE A 710 41.09 -32.14 8.23
CA PHE A 710 40.78 -31.13 7.23
C PHE A 710 41.25 -31.58 5.84
N GLY A 711 40.31 -31.77 4.93
CA GLY A 711 40.56 -32.23 3.57
C GLY A 711 39.30 -32.23 2.72
N PRO A 712 39.40 -32.66 1.44
CA PRO A 712 38.24 -32.78 0.56
C PRO A 712 37.17 -33.72 1.12
N GLU A 713 37.57 -34.77 1.83
CA GLU A 713 36.67 -35.75 2.44
C GLU A 713 35.76 -35.14 3.51
N LEU A 714 36.31 -34.28 4.39
CA LEU A 714 35.53 -33.55 5.39
C LEU A 714 34.45 -32.69 4.76
N ILE A 715 34.81 -31.98 3.69
CA ILE A 715 33.90 -31.05 3.02
C ILE A 715 32.83 -31.82 2.25
N VAL A 716 33.21 -32.89 1.54
CA VAL A 716 32.25 -33.73 0.82
C VAL A 716 31.29 -34.40 1.80
N GLN A 717 31.78 -34.90 2.94
CA GLN A 717 30.94 -35.48 3.97
C GLN A 717 29.99 -34.44 4.56
N GLY A 718 30.50 -33.32 5.05
CA GLY A 718 29.68 -32.29 5.69
C GLY A 718 28.64 -31.69 4.75
N ALA A 719 29.01 -31.44 3.48
CA ALA A 719 28.10 -30.90 2.49
C ALA A 719 27.02 -31.92 2.10
N SER A 720 27.38 -33.21 2.01
CA SER A 720 26.42 -34.28 1.72
C SER A 720 25.44 -34.53 2.87
N GLU A 721 25.89 -34.35 4.12
CA GLU A 721 25.03 -34.41 5.30
C GLU A 721 24.07 -33.22 5.36
N ARG A 722 24.51 -32.02 4.94
CA ARG A 722 23.67 -30.81 4.93
C ARG A 722 22.82 -30.64 3.68
N LEU A 723 23.05 -31.45 2.64
CA LEU A 723 22.30 -31.41 1.38
C LEU A 723 20.78 -31.53 1.59
N ALA A 724 20.34 -32.50 2.39
CA ALA A 724 18.93 -32.73 2.65
C ALA A 724 18.30 -31.56 3.44
N PRO A 725 18.85 -31.13 4.60
CA PRO A 725 18.36 -29.95 5.30
C PRO A 725 18.23 -28.72 4.41
N VAL A 726 19.30 -28.34 3.69
CA VAL A 726 19.31 -27.11 2.88
C VAL A 726 18.29 -27.17 1.74
N LEU A 727 18.13 -28.32 1.08
CA LEU A 727 17.11 -28.51 0.05
C LEU A 727 15.70 -28.50 0.64
N MET A 728 15.49 -29.08 1.83
CA MET A 728 14.21 -29.03 2.53
C MET A 728 13.81 -27.57 2.77
N THR A 729 14.67 -26.76 3.39
CA THR A 729 14.40 -25.34 3.69
C THR A 729 14.07 -24.55 2.42
N ALA A 730 14.85 -24.74 1.36
CA ALA A 730 14.64 -24.07 0.09
C ALA A 730 13.32 -24.48 -0.58
N LEU A 731 12.99 -25.77 -0.56
CA LEU A 731 11.75 -26.28 -1.15
C LEU A 731 10.52 -25.93 -0.31
N THR A 732 10.58 -26.00 1.01
CA THR A 732 9.44 -25.61 1.87
C THR A 732 9.15 -24.12 1.70
N THR A 733 10.18 -23.27 1.73
CA THR A 733 10.01 -21.81 1.57
C THR A 733 9.60 -21.43 0.14
N GLY A 734 10.23 -22.03 -0.87
CA GLY A 734 9.87 -21.78 -2.27
C GLY A 734 8.47 -22.27 -2.61
N LEU A 735 8.12 -23.51 -2.26
CA LEU A 735 6.81 -24.09 -2.56
C LEU A 735 5.68 -23.49 -1.71
N ALA A 736 5.96 -22.97 -0.52
CA ALA A 736 4.97 -22.20 0.25
C ALA A 736 4.44 -20.98 -0.51
N LEU A 737 5.25 -20.40 -1.40
CA LEU A 737 4.93 -19.20 -2.18
C LEU A 737 4.43 -19.52 -3.60
N VAL A 738 4.56 -20.76 -4.06
CA VAL A 738 4.07 -21.19 -5.39
C VAL A 738 2.57 -20.96 -5.60
N PRO A 739 1.67 -21.17 -4.60
CA PRO A 739 0.24 -20.89 -4.78
C PRO A 739 -0.03 -19.44 -5.17
N ILE A 740 0.76 -18.48 -4.66
CA ILE A 740 0.65 -17.06 -5.01
C ILE A 740 1.09 -16.84 -6.46
N ILE A 741 2.22 -17.44 -6.86
CA ILE A 741 2.73 -17.36 -8.24
C ILE A 741 1.73 -17.96 -9.25
N ILE A 742 1.10 -19.09 -8.92
CA ILE A 742 0.11 -19.73 -9.79
C ILE A 742 -1.20 -18.95 -9.80
N GLY A 743 -1.62 -18.42 -8.64
CA GLY A 743 -2.82 -17.60 -8.51
C GLY A 743 -2.76 -16.31 -9.31
N GLY A 744 -1.55 -15.81 -9.61
CA GLY A 744 -1.37 -14.62 -10.43
C GLY A 744 -1.62 -13.33 -9.67
N ASN A 745 -1.74 -12.24 -10.43
CA ASN A 745 -2.00 -10.90 -9.92
C ASN A 745 -3.52 -10.71 -9.69
N ILE A 746 -4.05 -11.39 -8.68
CA ILE A 746 -5.46 -11.34 -8.24
C ILE A 746 -5.59 -10.53 -6.94
N PRO A 747 -6.82 -10.13 -6.53
CA PRO A 747 -7.03 -9.37 -5.29
C PRO A 747 -6.33 -9.98 -4.08
N GLY A 748 -5.48 -9.20 -3.43
CA GLY A 748 -4.71 -9.57 -2.25
C GLY A 748 -3.38 -10.26 -2.54
N HIS A 749 -3.02 -10.51 -3.80
CA HIS A 749 -1.70 -11.03 -4.19
C HIS A 749 -0.80 -9.97 -4.81
N GLU A 750 -1.28 -8.75 -5.04
CA GLU A 750 -0.57 -7.80 -5.91
C GLU A 750 0.80 -7.40 -5.35
N ILE A 751 0.94 -7.35 -4.03
CA ILE A 751 2.21 -7.06 -3.35
C ILE A 751 3.05 -8.33 -3.18
N GLU A 752 2.41 -9.45 -2.91
CA GLU A 752 2.99 -10.75 -2.59
C GLU A 752 3.48 -11.49 -3.83
N PHE A 753 2.88 -11.27 -4.98
CA PHE A 753 3.22 -11.87 -6.27
C PHE A 753 4.64 -11.53 -6.73
N PRO A 754 5.04 -10.24 -6.87
CA PRO A 754 6.42 -9.90 -7.20
C PRO A 754 7.41 -10.34 -6.13
N MET A 755 7.00 -10.28 -4.87
CA MET A 755 7.79 -10.76 -3.74
C MET A 755 8.07 -12.27 -3.84
N ALA A 756 7.07 -13.08 -4.18
CA ALA A 756 7.18 -14.53 -4.31
C ALA A 756 8.15 -14.92 -5.43
N PHE A 757 8.12 -14.24 -6.58
CA PHE A 757 9.08 -14.47 -7.67
C PHE A 757 10.52 -14.16 -7.25
N VAL A 758 10.73 -13.03 -6.56
CA VAL A 758 12.06 -12.64 -6.05
C VAL A 758 12.55 -13.65 -5.02
N ILE A 759 11.70 -14.08 -4.09
CA ILE A 759 12.06 -15.08 -3.08
C ILE A 759 12.39 -16.42 -3.75
N LEU A 760 11.54 -16.92 -4.63
CA LEU A 760 11.76 -18.21 -5.30
C LEU A 760 13.05 -18.20 -6.14
N GLY A 761 13.26 -17.14 -6.92
CA GLY A 761 14.48 -16.97 -7.71
C GLY A 761 15.72 -16.86 -6.82
N GLY A 762 15.67 -16.02 -5.80
CA GLY A 762 16.76 -15.82 -4.84
C GLY A 762 17.12 -17.06 -4.04
N LEU A 763 16.12 -17.82 -3.56
CA LEU A 763 16.31 -19.11 -2.90
C LEU A 763 16.94 -20.14 -3.83
N THR A 764 16.55 -20.16 -5.11
CA THR A 764 17.14 -21.07 -6.11
C THR A 764 18.64 -20.79 -6.25
N THR A 765 19.04 -19.53 -6.44
CA THR A 765 20.46 -19.18 -6.52
C THR A 765 21.19 -19.36 -5.20
N SER A 766 20.59 -18.96 -4.08
CA SER A 766 21.14 -19.12 -2.73
C SER A 766 21.44 -20.59 -2.42
N THR A 767 20.53 -21.49 -2.77
CA THR A 767 20.68 -22.94 -2.56
C THR A 767 21.82 -23.51 -3.38
N LEU A 768 21.90 -23.13 -4.66
CA LEU A 768 23.00 -23.53 -5.54
C LEU A 768 24.34 -23.00 -5.03
N LEU A 769 24.40 -21.75 -4.58
CA LEU A 769 25.61 -21.15 -4.01
C LEU A 769 26.03 -21.83 -2.71
N ASN A 770 25.11 -22.04 -1.78
CA ASN A 770 25.40 -22.68 -0.49
C ASN A 770 25.82 -24.15 -0.65
N LEU A 771 25.26 -24.88 -1.61
CA LEU A 771 25.62 -26.27 -1.85
C LEU A 771 26.85 -26.45 -2.76
N LEU A 772 27.12 -25.56 -3.71
CA LEU A 772 28.21 -25.79 -4.69
C LEU A 772 29.41 -24.86 -4.45
N VAL A 773 29.15 -23.61 -4.07
CA VAL A 773 30.17 -22.56 -4.02
C VAL A 773 30.77 -22.45 -2.62
N VAL A 774 29.94 -22.38 -1.58
CA VAL A 774 30.41 -22.30 -0.18
C VAL A 774 31.40 -23.42 0.19
N PRO A 775 31.14 -24.71 -0.10
CA PRO A 775 32.08 -25.78 0.24
C PRO A 775 33.43 -25.63 -0.47
N THR A 776 33.40 -25.21 -1.74
CA THR A 776 34.57 -25.03 -2.60
C THR A 776 35.42 -23.84 -2.13
N PHE A 777 34.79 -22.72 -1.79
CA PHE A 777 35.46 -21.56 -1.22
C PHE A 777 35.98 -21.82 0.20
N TYR A 778 35.23 -22.55 1.02
CA TYR A 778 35.66 -22.95 2.36
C TYR A 778 36.95 -23.79 2.29
N TYR A 779 37.00 -24.79 1.42
CA TYR A 779 38.20 -25.60 1.21
C TYR A 779 39.44 -24.74 0.92
N TRP A 780 39.29 -23.79 -0.02
CA TRP A 780 40.41 -22.99 -0.50
C TRP A 780 40.84 -21.93 0.52
N LEU A 781 39.89 -21.27 1.19
CA LEU A 781 40.14 -20.20 2.16
C LEU A 781 40.69 -20.73 3.51
N MET A 782 40.26 -21.94 3.93
CA MET A 782 40.75 -22.59 5.14
C MET A 782 41.95 -23.50 4.92
N LYS A 783 42.40 -23.70 3.67
CA LYS A 783 43.60 -24.50 3.38
C LYS A 783 44.80 -23.94 4.17
N PRO A 784 45.47 -24.75 5.02
CA PRO A 784 46.69 -24.31 5.68
C PRO A 784 47.72 -23.92 4.61
N SER A 785 48.27 -22.71 4.70
CA SER A 785 49.37 -22.33 3.81
C SER A 785 50.59 -23.20 4.13
N GLU A 786 51.12 -23.89 3.13
CA GLU A 786 52.37 -24.68 3.25
C GLU A 786 53.59 -23.83 3.68
N ASN A 787 53.46 -22.52 3.77
CA ASN A 787 54.51 -21.60 4.25
C ASN A 787 54.51 -21.35 5.77
N ALA A 788 53.54 -21.84 6.54
CA ALA A 788 53.54 -21.65 8.00
C ALA A 788 54.44 -22.66 8.75
N SER A 789 54.91 -23.73 8.09
CA SER A 789 55.81 -24.74 8.67
C SER A 789 57.30 -24.37 8.61
N ILE A 790 57.67 -23.22 8.04
CA ILE A 790 59.09 -22.77 7.96
C ILE A 790 59.46 -21.76 9.06
N VAL A 791 58.49 -21.23 9.83
CA VAL A 791 58.76 -20.25 10.92
C VAL A 791 58.70 -20.87 12.33
N ARG A 792 58.51 -22.19 12.43
CA ARG A 792 58.62 -22.94 13.70
C ARG A 792 59.57 -24.14 13.59
N ALA A 793 60.77 -23.90 13.06
CA ALA A 793 61.91 -24.80 13.21
C ALA A 793 63.06 -24.06 13.90
#